data_AF-A0A8T2I3V5-F1
#
_entry.id   AF-A0A8T2I3V5-F1
#
_cell.length_a   1.000
_cell.length_b   1.000
_cell.length_c   1.000
_cell.angle_alpha   90.00
_cell.angle_beta   90.00
_cell.angle_gamma   90.00
#
_symmetry.space_group_name_H-M   'P 1'
#
loop_
_entity.id
_entity.type
_entity.pdbx_description
1 polymer ?
#
loop_
_entity_poly.entity_id
_entity_poly.type
_entity_poly.pdbx_seq_one_letter_code
_entity_poly.pdbx_strand_id
1 'polypeptide(L)'
;MLPVPAPRPGLLLSRGFHVSQRSERRRNAAFNDTAQGTAGEQVDCTTPKKRRRRLDEVCLEQYPEYSRNVIQSWIAQGKVLVNDKAVLKAGTPVPTTATVVITAEQPKFVCRAGLKLEAALDYFKIDPTGFSALDSGLSTGGFTDCLLQRGALRVVGVDVGYGQVAEKVRVDPRVTIMERTNLRHLRRGDLPEGAAPVDIVTLDLSFISSLKMRETVCDILKLNGGQLLLLIKPQFEAGKTEVNTGGVVRDPEVRAKVVNSVIEGWKEVGFECLGWMESPIKGATSGNTEYLAHFIRNGKVVEVVRTTTPDELRVVLYEKSRWPMTRKIEGSDGDFEGYEPAIAKALCNELGVTCTFVPTYDLDARFELLNNGSADLALADITVTPEREGIVDFIEPYYYGSNFQIYSANETVNITNGWEGLAGKPVCLTEGSASEQIATRLNLNPVVIPSADEAATQEQVLANIRNGECIGFFTDYVSGTKFDLSPIELPAQSADPNAPSYLGMAVAKGNEELKKEITAANEALFKGGAESTILALERQLLVANGLKANAELAAVANPAPVPAPGPSPVALPVPAPAPIPAPIPVLAPVPALAPVPAPIPTPTPAPVPAPIVPASPSSDSAPASGATKPCIVVTFAIAFIIGAFAFGV
;
A
#
# COMPACT_ATOMS: atom_id res chain seq x y z
N MET A 1 41.68 54.57 -17.05
CA MET A 1 42.91 53.90 -16.56
C MET A 1 43.20 52.71 -17.48
N LEU A 2 44.44 52.18 -17.46
CA LEU A 2 44.91 51.21 -18.47
C LEU A 2 44.38 49.77 -18.22
N PRO A 3 44.15 48.97 -19.28
CA PRO A 3 43.66 47.59 -19.18
C PRO A 3 44.79 46.55 -19.07
N VAL A 4 44.44 45.35 -18.60
CA VAL A 4 45.29 44.14 -18.58
C VAL A 4 44.77 43.15 -19.65
N PRO A 5 45.64 42.49 -20.46
CA PRO A 5 45.22 41.78 -21.66
C PRO A 5 44.75 40.34 -21.45
N ALA A 6 43.95 39.83 -22.40
CA ALA A 6 43.50 38.43 -22.47
C ALA A 6 44.43 37.56 -23.34
N PRO A 7 44.55 36.24 -23.07
CA PRO A 7 45.27 35.29 -23.92
C PRO A 7 44.46 34.88 -25.16
N ARG A 8 45.17 34.45 -26.23
CA ARG A 8 44.59 33.83 -27.44
C ARG A 8 45.06 32.37 -27.62
N PRO A 9 44.34 31.54 -28.39
CA PRO A 9 44.45 30.08 -28.31
C PRO A 9 45.28 29.40 -29.44
N GLY A 10 45.59 28.12 -29.22
CA GLY A 10 46.02 27.13 -30.22
C GLY A 10 46.14 25.75 -29.54
N LEU A 11 46.01 24.60 -30.21
CA LEU A 11 45.59 24.32 -31.59
C LEU A 11 44.96 22.91 -31.65
N LEU A 12 44.15 22.59 -32.67
CA LEU A 12 43.55 21.24 -32.85
C LEU A 12 44.56 20.22 -33.39
N LEU A 13 44.29 18.92 -33.14
CA LEU A 13 44.29 17.76 -34.07
C LEU A 13 44.26 16.41 -33.27
N SER A 14 43.85 15.25 -33.79
CA SER A 14 42.49 14.87 -34.26
C SER A 14 42.34 13.34 -34.47
N ARG A 15 41.23 12.72 -34.01
CA ARG A 15 40.75 11.34 -34.35
C ARG A 15 41.72 10.18 -33.93
N GLY A 16 41.32 8.90 -33.84
CA GLY A 16 40.03 8.22 -34.00
C GLY A 16 40.07 6.73 -33.57
N PHE A 17 38.93 6.04 -33.54
CA PHE A 17 38.72 4.60 -33.18
C PHE A 17 39.23 3.65 -34.33
N HIS A 18 39.32 2.30 -34.29
CA HIS A 18 38.85 1.24 -33.35
C HIS A 18 39.58 -0.15 -33.55
N VAL A 19 39.55 -1.02 -32.52
CA VAL A 19 39.38 -2.52 -32.48
C VAL A 19 39.84 -3.46 -33.65
N SER A 20 40.58 -4.56 -33.34
CA SER A 20 40.21 -5.98 -33.67
C SER A 20 41.14 -7.07 -33.06
N GLN A 21 40.75 -8.36 -33.17
CA GLN A 21 41.23 -9.55 -32.42
C GLN A 21 42.32 -10.44 -33.09
N ARG A 22 42.79 -11.47 -32.34
CA ARG A 22 43.30 -12.81 -32.76
C ARG A 22 44.71 -12.87 -33.42
N SER A 23 45.43 -14.01 -33.49
CA SER A 23 45.52 -15.22 -32.62
C SER A 23 46.60 -16.21 -33.12
N GLU A 24 47.46 -16.78 -32.24
CA GLU A 24 48.23 -18.05 -32.40
C GLU A 24 49.07 -18.27 -31.11
N ARG A 25 49.29 -19.43 -30.47
CA ARG A 25 49.07 -20.89 -30.66
C ARG A 25 50.24 -21.68 -31.29
N ARG A 26 50.79 -22.67 -30.52
CA ARG A 26 51.80 -23.73 -30.81
C ARG A 26 53.24 -23.46 -30.31
N ARG A 27 54.06 -24.44 -29.87
CA ARG A 27 53.85 -25.85 -29.41
C ARG A 27 55.14 -26.40 -28.76
N ASN A 28 54.99 -27.26 -27.74
CA ASN A 28 55.88 -28.37 -27.33
C ASN A 28 57.34 -27.99 -26.92
N ALA A 29 58.16 -28.85 -26.30
CA ALA A 29 58.00 -30.26 -25.87
C ALA A 29 58.57 -30.48 -24.44
N ALA A 30 58.32 -31.65 -23.86
CA ALA A 30 58.87 -32.08 -22.56
C ALA A 30 60.06 -33.03 -22.70
N PHE A 31 60.86 -33.20 -21.64
CA PHE A 31 61.69 -34.38 -21.41
C PHE A 31 61.92 -34.59 -19.90
N ASN A 32 61.83 -35.84 -19.44
CA ASN A 32 62.37 -36.33 -18.15
C ASN A 32 63.91 -36.56 -18.32
N ASP A 33 64.74 -36.91 -17.34
CA ASP A 33 64.51 -37.80 -16.20
C ASP A 33 65.61 -37.70 -15.10
N THR A 34 65.38 -38.40 -13.98
CA THR A 34 66.33 -38.84 -12.93
C THR A 34 67.67 -38.12 -12.71
N ALA A 35 67.88 -37.63 -11.48
CA ALA A 35 69.08 -37.92 -10.67
C ALA A 35 68.84 -37.67 -9.17
N GLN A 36 69.60 -38.36 -8.30
CA GLN A 36 69.60 -38.17 -6.84
C GLN A 36 70.69 -37.17 -6.42
N GLY A 37 70.56 -36.50 -5.26
CA GLY A 37 71.74 -35.84 -4.67
C GLY A 37 71.52 -34.80 -3.56
N THR A 38 71.70 -35.22 -2.31
CA THR A 38 72.14 -34.41 -1.14
C THR A 38 71.27 -33.25 -0.63
N ALA A 39 71.34 -33.01 0.69
CA ALA A 39 70.58 -31.98 1.37
C ALA A 39 71.19 -30.58 1.22
N GLY A 40 70.32 -29.57 1.08
CA GLY A 40 70.64 -28.15 1.21
C GLY A 40 69.46 -27.44 1.86
N GLU A 41 69.62 -26.97 3.09
CA GLU A 41 68.56 -26.33 3.88
C GLU A 41 68.27 -24.92 3.36
N GLN A 42 67.33 -24.80 2.41
CA GLN A 42 66.86 -23.50 1.93
C GLN A 42 65.91 -22.88 2.94
N VAL A 43 66.37 -21.83 3.62
CA VAL A 43 65.55 -20.93 4.42
C VAL A 43 64.56 -20.21 3.49
N ASP A 44 63.29 -20.61 3.54
CA ASP A 44 62.25 -19.97 2.73
C ASP A 44 61.90 -18.58 3.29
N CYS A 45 62.40 -17.54 2.65
CA CYS A 45 62.11 -16.14 2.96
C CYS A 45 60.74 -15.69 2.40
N THR A 46 59.67 -16.49 2.54
CA THR A 46 58.29 -16.10 2.20
C THR A 46 57.76 -15.06 3.18
N THR A 47 58.10 -13.79 2.93
CA THR A 47 57.52 -12.66 3.67
C THR A 47 55.99 -12.72 3.52
N PRO A 48 55.21 -12.87 4.61
CA PRO A 48 53.78 -13.12 4.49
C PRO A 48 53.10 -11.91 3.81
N LYS A 49 52.39 -12.17 2.71
CA LYS A 49 51.58 -11.17 1.99
C LYS A 49 50.58 -10.55 2.96
N LYS A 50 50.92 -9.37 3.53
CA LYS A 50 50.06 -8.65 4.48
C LYS A 50 48.70 -8.43 3.84
N ARG A 51 47.68 -9.12 4.37
CA ARG A 51 46.30 -8.96 3.92
C ARG A 51 45.95 -7.48 4.03
N ARG A 52 45.35 -6.94 2.96
CA ARG A 52 44.85 -5.56 2.94
C ARG A 52 43.33 -5.58 2.95
N ARG A 53 42.74 -4.69 3.72
CA ARG A 53 41.28 -4.51 3.87
C ARG A 53 40.95 -3.03 3.71
N ARG A 54 39.67 -2.70 3.52
CA ARG A 54 39.26 -1.29 3.44
C ARG A 54 39.38 -0.64 4.81
N LEU A 55 39.82 0.62 4.85
CA LEU A 55 39.93 1.37 6.10
C LEU A 55 38.59 1.43 6.86
N ASP A 56 37.47 1.62 6.16
CA ASP A 56 36.15 1.66 6.81
C ASP A 56 35.70 0.32 7.42
N GLU A 57 36.24 -0.81 6.96
CA GLU A 57 36.00 -2.13 7.56
C GLU A 57 36.91 -2.38 8.77
N VAL A 58 38.17 -1.96 8.70
CA VAL A 58 39.12 -2.08 9.82
C VAL A 58 38.69 -1.17 10.98
N CYS A 59 38.19 0.04 10.69
CA CYS A 59 37.60 0.90 11.72
C CYS A 59 36.36 0.27 12.38
N LEU A 60 35.50 -0.42 11.63
CA LEU A 60 34.30 -1.07 12.19
C LEU A 60 34.65 -2.25 13.11
N GLU A 61 35.71 -3.00 12.81
CA GLU A 61 36.16 -4.11 13.66
C GLU A 61 36.89 -3.63 14.93
N GLN A 62 37.59 -2.50 14.85
CA GLN A 62 38.33 -1.92 15.97
C GLN A 62 37.46 -1.02 16.87
N TYR A 63 36.43 -0.38 16.31
CA TYR A 63 35.53 0.55 16.98
C TYR A 63 34.05 0.22 16.64
N PRO A 64 33.54 -0.95 17.10
CA PRO A 64 32.17 -1.40 16.78
C PRO A 64 31.07 -0.51 17.37
N GLU A 65 31.40 0.40 18.29
CA GLU A 65 30.46 1.36 18.86
C GLU A 65 30.02 2.48 17.89
N TYR A 66 30.69 2.65 16.74
CA TYR A 66 30.33 3.65 15.73
C TYR A 66 29.75 3.03 14.47
N SER A 67 28.70 3.67 13.93
CA SER A 67 28.12 3.26 12.65
C SER A 67 29.09 3.53 11.49
N ARG A 68 28.97 2.70 10.43
CA ARG A 68 29.78 2.82 9.21
C ARG A 68 29.74 4.24 8.62
N ASN A 69 28.60 4.92 8.70
CA ASN A 69 28.41 6.27 8.16
C ASN A 69 29.18 7.32 8.97
N VAL A 70 29.25 7.19 10.30
CA VAL A 70 30.06 8.06 11.17
C VAL A 70 31.55 7.86 10.87
N ILE A 71 32.00 6.60 10.83
CA ILE A 71 33.38 6.24 10.46
C ILE A 71 33.77 6.80 9.08
N GLN A 72 32.94 6.60 8.05
CA GLN A 72 33.20 7.12 6.71
C GLN A 72 33.22 8.66 6.67
N SER A 73 32.38 9.34 7.46
CA SER A 73 32.42 10.80 7.60
C SER A 73 33.71 11.28 8.27
N TRP A 74 34.17 10.62 9.32
CA TRP A 74 35.42 10.98 10.00
C TRP A 74 36.66 10.73 9.13
N ILE A 75 36.67 9.65 8.34
CA ILE A 75 37.69 9.41 7.32
C ILE A 75 37.70 10.58 6.31
N ALA A 76 36.54 10.97 5.76
CA ALA A 76 36.46 12.11 4.84
C ALA A 76 36.86 13.46 5.48
N GLN A 77 36.65 13.64 6.78
CA GLN A 77 37.10 14.80 7.57
C GLN A 77 38.60 14.77 7.95
N GLY A 78 39.34 13.70 7.63
CA GLY A 78 40.74 13.53 8.05
C GLY A 78 40.95 13.19 9.52
N LYS A 79 39.87 12.85 10.25
CA LYS A 79 39.89 12.48 11.68
C LYS A 79 40.18 10.98 11.92
N VAL A 80 40.74 10.30 10.91
CA VAL A 80 41.20 8.91 11.02
C VAL A 80 42.63 8.83 10.50
N LEU A 81 43.54 8.49 11.40
CA LEU A 81 44.97 8.34 11.14
C LEU A 81 45.28 6.87 10.89
N VAL A 82 46.13 6.60 9.91
CA VAL A 82 46.68 5.27 9.61
C VAL A 82 48.20 5.37 9.63
N ASN A 83 48.84 4.82 10.65
CA ASN A 83 50.26 5.06 10.97
C ASN A 83 50.57 6.57 10.98
N ASP A 84 49.85 7.31 11.84
CA ASP A 84 50.00 8.75 12.11
C ASP A 84 49.74 9.69 10.93
N LYS A 85 49.12 9.19 9.85
CA LYS A 85 48.77 9.97 8.66
C LYS A 85 47.27 9.93 8.37
N ALA A 86 46.66 11.10 8.22
CA ALA A 86 45.25 11.22 7.88
C ALA A 86 44.95 10.60 6.50
N VAL A 87 43.93 9.75 6.43
CA VAL A 87 43.48 9.10 5.19
C VAL A 87 42.07 9.57 4.86
N LEU A 88 41.87 10.15 3.67
CA LEU A 88 40.61 10.82 3.28
C LEU A 88 39.62 9.95 2.49
N LYS A 89 39.89 8.64 2.32
CA LYS A 89 39.06 7.74 1.50
C LYS A 89 38.75 6.44 2.23
N ALA A 90 37.47 6.17 2.45
CA ALA A 90 36.96 4.98 3.16
C ALA A 90 37.47 3.64 2.58
N GLY A 91 37.41 3.50 1.26
CA GLY A 91 37.87 2.31 0.54
C GLY A 91 39.40 2.16 0.42
N THR A 92 40.21 2.94 1.14
CA THR A 92 41.68 2.83 1.06
C THR A 92 42.14 1.45 1.56
N PRO A 93 42.91 0.68 0.79
CA PRO A 93 43.33 -0.66 1.18
C PRO A 93 44.52 -0.61 2.15
N VAL A 94 44.23 -0.66 3.45
CA VAL A 94 45.22 -0.64 4.54
C VAL A 94 45.66 -2.06 4.91
N PRO A 95 46.94 -2.30 5.28
CA PRO A 95 47.37 -3.58 5.85
C PRO A 95 46.64 -3.87 7.18
N THR A 96 46.31 -5.13 7.46
CA THR A 96 45.75 -5.55 8.76
C THR A 96 46.71 -5.37 9.96
N THR A 97 47.94 -4.91 9.72
CA THR A 97 48.93 -4.56 10.77
C THR A 97 49.19 -3.06 10.84
N ALA A 98 48.30 -2.22 10.31
CA ALA A 98 48.44 -0.76 10.39
C ALA A 98 47.75 -0.25 11.66
N THR A 99 48.39 0.67 12.37
CA THR A 99 47.79 1.32 13.54
C THR A 99 46.74 2.31 13.04
N VAL A 100 45.46 2.06 13.37
CA VAL A 100 44.35 2.96 13.03
C VAL A 100 43.86 3.67 14.29
N VAL A 101 43.87 5.00 14.25
CA VAL A 101 43.45 5.86 15.37
C VAL A 101 42.37 6.83 14.88
N ILE A 102 41.22 6.83 15.55
CA ILE A 102 40.19 7.85 15.35
C ILE A 102 40.49 9.01 16.29
N THR A 103 40.67 10.22 15.73
CA THR A 103 40.92 11.46 16.48
C THR A 103 39.68 12.36 16.55
N ALA A 104 38.51 11.81 16.21
CA ALA A 104 37.23 12.48 16.34
C ALA A 104 36.67 12.38 17.75
N GLU A 105 36.15 13.48 18.27
CA GLU A 105 35.21 13.47 19.40
C GLU A 105 33.94 12.71 19.01
N GLN A 106 33.35 11.99 19.97
CA GLN A 106 32.11 11.24 19.74
C GLN A 106 30.96 12.19 19.33
N PRO A 107 30.07 11.79 18.39
CA PRO A 107 28.95 12.63 18.01
C PRO A 107 27.96 12.70 19.17
N LYS A 108 27.63 13.91 19.64
CA LYS A 108 26.69 14.12 20.76
C LYS A 108 25.35 13.39 20.58
N PHE A 109 24.86 13.32 19.35
CA PHE A 109 23.63 12.63 18.98
C PHE A 109 23.90 11.55 17.91
N VAL A 110 23.15 10.44 17.93
CA VAL A 110 23.27 9.30 16.98
C VAL A 110 23.26 9.70 15.50
N CYS A 111 22.60 10.81 15.16
CA CYS A 111 22.77 11.46 13.87
C CYS A 111 22.65 12.99 14.00
N ARG A 112 23.12 13.70 12.96
CA ARG A 112 23.15 15.18 12.90
C ARG A 112 21.79 15.86 13.16
N ALA A 113 20.66 15.15 13.02
CA ALA A 113 19.33 15.72 13.23
C ALA A 113 19.12 16.21 14.67
N GLY A 114 19.73 15.57 15.68
CA GLY A 114 19.63 16.02 17.07
C GLY A 114 20.15 17.44 17.31
N LEU A 115 21.08 17.92 16.49
CA LEU A 115 21.56 19.32 16.52
C LEU A 115 20.47 20.33 16.12
N LYS A 116 19.48 19.93 15.31
CA LYS A 116 18.31 20.75 14.97
C LYS A 116 17.42 20.93 16.21
N LEU A 117 17.03 19.81 16.82
CA LEU A 117 16.12 19.82 17.96
C LEU A 117 16.75 20.51 19.18
N GLU A 118 18.04 20.26 19.43
CA GLU A 118 18.82 20.99 20.44
C GLU A 118 18.70 22.51 20.27
N ALA A 119 18.96 23.02 19.06
CA ALA A 119 18.89 24.45 18.80
C ALA A 119 17.47 25.01 18.95
N ALA A 120 16.42 24.25 18.62
CA ALA A 120 15.03 24.63 18.90
C ALA A 120 14.73 24.67 20.41
N LEU A 121 15.11 23.64 21.16
CA LEU A 121 14.89 23.59 22.61
C LEU A 121 15.57 24.77 23.32
N ASP A 122 16.81 25.10 22.92
CA ASP A 122 17.54 26.25 23.48
C ASP A 122 16.96 27.60 23.05
N TYR A 123 16.56 27.76 21.78
CA TYR A 123 16.02 29.00 21.24
C TYR A 123 14.62 29.32 21.80
N PHE A 124 13.73 28.32 21.84
CA PHE A 124 12.38 28.44 22.40
C PHE A 124 12.32 28.29 23.92
N LYS A 125 13.45 27.96 24.57
CA LYS A 125 13.60 27.76 26.03
C LYS A 125 12.68 26.67 26.58
N ILE A 126 12.59 25.56 25.86
CA ILE A 126 11.80 24.39 26.22
C ILE A 126 12.69 23.45 27.04
N ASP A 127 12.27 23.18 28.27
CA ASP A 127 12.82 22.10 29.09
C ASP A 127 11.88 20.87 29.00
N PRO A 128 12.29 19.78 28.32
CA PRO A 128 11.51 18.55 28.25
C PRO A 128 11.76 17.62 29.45
N THR A 129 12.41 18.07 30.53
CA THR A 129 12.66 17.26 31.72
C THR A 129 11.35 16.72 32.30
N GLY A 130 11.24 15.39 32.38
CA GLY A 130 10.04 14.71 32.87
C GLY A 130 8.89 14.61 31.86
N PHE A 131 9.00 15.20 30.66
CA PHE A 131 7.95 15.13 29.64
C PHE A 131 7.84 13.74 29.04
N SER A 132 6.62 13.34 28.71
CA SER A 132 6.36 12.26 27.77
C SER A 132 6.32 12.79 26.33
N ALA A 133 7.09 12.19 25.42
CA ALA A 133 7.24 12.67 24.06
C ALA A 133 6.79 11.63 23.01
N LEU A 134 6.42 12.11 21.83
CA LEU A 134 6.37 11.30 20.59
C LEU A 134 7.23 11.96 19.51
N ASP A 135 8.07 11.18 18.85
CA ASP A 135 9.02 11.61 17.82
C ASP A 135 8.69 10.95 16.49
N SER A 136 8.24 11.74 15.51
CA SER A 136 7.74 11.25 14.22
C SER A 136 8.69 11.55 13.07
N GLY A 137 9.08 10.49 12.37
CA GLY A 137 10.25 10.49 11.48
C GLY A 137 11.53 10.12 12.23
N LEU A 138 11.42 9.20 13.22
CA LEU A 138 12.50 8.73 14.09
C LEU A 138 13.80 8.44 13.32
N SER A 139 13.71 7.72 12.19
CA SER A 139 14.82 7.26 11.35
C SER A 139 15.99 6.68 12.16
N THR A 140 17.12 7.37 12.25
CA THR A 140 18.30 6.93 13.05
C THR A 140 18.12 7.13 14.56
N GLY A 141 17.13 7.93 14.99
CA GLY A 141 16.86 8.27 16.39
C GLY A 141 17.40 9.64 16.84
N GLY A 142 17.70 10.56 15.92
CA GLY A 142 18.43 11.79 16.24
C GLY A 142 17.69 12.78 17.14
N PHE A 143 16.38 12.95 16.95
CA PHE A 143 15.55 13.82 17.78
C PHE A 143 15.26 13.15 19.13
N THR A 144 14.85 11.87 19.11
CA THR A 144 14.72 11.03 20.31
C THR A 144 15.97 11.06 21.20
N ASP A 145 17.18 10.87 20.66
CA ASP A 145 18.44 10.94 21.43
C ASP A 145 18.67 12.34 22.06
N CYS A 146 18.22 13.40 21.39
CA CYS A 146 18.24 14.76 21.97
C CYS A 146 17.25 14.89 23.13
N LEU A 147 16.00 14.44 22.98
CA LEU A 147 14.98 14.43 24.05
C LEU A 147 15.45 13.61 25.27
N LEU A 148 15.99 12.41 25.03
CA LEU A 148 16.52 11.51 26.06
C LEU A 148 17.68 12.11 26.86
N GLN A 149 18.57 12.87 26.21
CA GLN A 149 19.66 13.61 26.86
C GLN A 149 19.18 14.88 27.56
N ARG A 150 18.08 15.49 27.09
CA ARG A 150 17.43 16.66 27.69
C ARG A 150 16.42 16.30 28.78
N GLY A 151 16.44 15.07 29.29
CA GLY A 151 15.67 14.67 30.48
C GLY A 151 14.25 14.17 30.23
N ALA A 152 13.84 13.92 28.98
CA ALA A 152 12.54 13.32 28.69
C ALA A 152 12.33 12.00 29.45
N LEU A 153 11.14 11.84 30.04
CA LEU A 153 10.75 10.67 30.84
C LEU A 153 10.63 9.43 29.96
N ARG A 154 10.04 9.58 28.78
CA ARG A 154 9.86 8.55 27.76
C ARG A 154 9.67 9.17 26.38
N VAL A 155 10.01 8.42 25.33
CA VAL A 155 9.78 8.80 23.93
C VAL A 155 9.15 7.64 23.17
N VAL A 156 8.01 7.88 22.50
CA VAL A 156 7.50 6.95 21.48
C VAL A 156 8.04 7.40 20.13
N GLY A 157 8.94 6.62 19.53
CA GLY A 157 9.53 6.91 18.22
C GLY A 157 8.75 6.21 17.11
N VAL A 158 8.19 6.98 16.18
CA VAL A 158 7.35 6.48 15.07
C VAL A 158 8.06 6.68 13.73
N ASP A 159 8.10 5.64 12.91
CA ASP A 159 8.64 5.71 11.54
C ASP A 159 7.96 4.72 10.59
N VAL A 160 7.83 5.10 9.31
CA VAL A 160 7.35 4.22 8.23
C VAL A 160 8.43 3.23 7.74
N GLY A 161 9.70 3.55 7.99
CA GLY A 161 10.84 2.71 7.70
C GLY A 161 11.04 1.56 8.71
N TYR A 162 12.12 0.80 8.51
CA TYR A 162 12.47 -0.35 9.33
C TYR A 162 14.00 -0.56 9.33
N GLY A 163 14.56 -0.95 10.47
CA GLY A 163 15.98 -1.27 10.65
C GLY A 163 16.92 -0.05 10.66
N GLN A 164 16.39 1.17 10.85
CA GLN A 164 17.20 2.40 10.78
C GLN A 164 17.66 2.91 12.15
N VAL A 165 16.89 2.63 13.22
CA VAL A 165 17.14 3.19 14.56
C VAL A 165 18.46 2.68 15.12
N ALA A 166 19.33 3.61 15.54
CA ALA A 166 20.64 3.30 16.09
C ALA A 166 20.55 2.61 17.47
N GLU A 167 21.49 1.71 17.74
CA GLU A 167 21.45 0.82 18.91
C GLU A 167 21.30 1.57 20.25
N LYS A 168 22.01 2.69 20.43
CA LYS A 168 21.91 3.58 21.61
C LYS A 168 20.46 4.00 21.93
N VAL A 169 19.62 4.19 20.89
CA VAL A 169 18.20 4.55 21.02
C VAL A 169 17.32 3.29 21.11
N ARG A 170 17.70 2.21 20.43
CA ARG A 170 16.98 0.93 20.43
C ARG A 170 17.04 0.19 21.78
N VAL A 171 18.06 0.45 22.61
CA VAL A 171 18.24 -0.20 23.92
C VAL A 171 17.95 0.72 25.13
N ASP A 172 17.60 1.99 24.93
CA ASP A 172 17.22 2.87 26.05
C ASP A 172 15.81 2.49 26.55
N PRO A 173 15.62 2.07 27.82
CA PRO A 173 14.35 1.57 28.34
C PRO A 173 13.24 2.63 28.41
N ARG A 174 13.55 3.91 28.13
CA ARG A 174 12.58 5.00 28.01
C ARG A 174 11.97 5.12 26.62
N VAL A 175 12.45 4.35 25.63
CA VAL A 175 12.00 4.42 24.23
C VAL A 175 11.04 3.27 23.91
N THR A 176 9.94 3.59 23.25
CA THR A 176 9.14 2.60 22.50
C THR A 176 9.28 2.88 21.01
N ILE A 177 9.64 1.87 20.22
CA ILE A 177 9.85 2.00 18.77
C ILE A 177 8.66 1.42 18.01
N MET A 178 8.07 2.24 17.14
CA MET A 178 6.98 1.88 16.23
C MET A 178 7.49 2.08 14.79
N GLU A 179 8.33 1.15 14.33
CA GLU A 179 8.74 1.03 12.92
C GLU A 179 7.58 0.51 12.06
N ARG A 180 7.64 0.73 10.73
CA ARG A 180 6.55 0.44 9.76
C ARG A 180 5.18 1.08 10.09
N THR A 181 5.17 2.15 10.89
CA THR A 181 3.95 2.80 11.40
C THR A 181 3.79 4.17 10.76
N ASN A 182 2.67 4.39 10.06
CA ASN A 182 2.37 5.68 9.43
C ASN A 182 1.59 6.58 10.42
N LEU A 183 2.18 7.71 10.82
CA LEU A 183 1.57 8.65 11.76
C LEU A 183 0.18 9.13 11.29
N ARG A 184 -0.10 9.25 9.98
CA ARG A 184 -1.41 9.70 9.47
C ARG A 184 -2.59 8.85 9.98
N HIS A 185 -2.38 7.56 10.24
CA HIS A 185 -3.44 6.64 10.65
C HIS A 185 -3.39 6.27 12.13
N LEU A 186 -2.32 6.67 12.83
CA LEU A 186 -2.10 6.36 14.25
C LEU A 186 -3.15 7.08 15.11
N ARG A 187 -3.93 6.31 15.87
CA ARG A 187 -4.91 6.80 16.85
C ARG A 187 -4.31 6.74 18.25
N ARG A 188 -4.88 7.51 19.17
CA ARG A 188 -4.46 7.52 20.59
C ARG A 188 -4.54 6.14 21.27
N GLY A 189 -5.42 5.25 20.79
CA GLY A 189 -5.55 3.87 21.28
C GLY A 189 -4.49 2.88 20.76
N ASP A 190 -3.76 3.24 19.70
CA ASP A 190 -2.69 2.40 19.11
C ASP A 190 -1.34 2.61 19.80
N LEU A 191 -1.24 3.66 20.62
CA LEU A 191 -0.09 3.95 21.46
C LEU A 191 -0.10 3.05 22.71
N PRO A 192 1.07 2.70 23.29
CA PRO A 192 1.15 1.85 24.49
C PRO A 192 0.31 2.38 25.66
N GLU A 193 -0.11 1.50 26.57
CA GLU A 193 -0.99 1.90 27.67
C GLU A 193 -0.39 3.05 28.50
N GLY A 194 -1.19 4.10 28.70
CA GLY A 194 -0.77 5.31 29.40
C GLY A 194 0.30 6.14 28.68
N ALA A 195 0.72 5.81 27.45
CA ALA A 195 1.66 6.60 26.65
C ALA A 195 1.10 7.96 26.24
N ALA A 196 -0.22 8.03 26.02
CA ALA A 196 -0.94 9.23 25.60
C ALA A 196 -1.94 9.72 26.67
N PRO A 197 -2.13 11.05 26.82
CA PRO A 197 -1.69 12.09 25.90
C PRO A 197 -0.26 12.56 26.21
N VAL A 198 0.55 12.77 25.17
CA VAL A 198 1.94 13.22 25.31
C VAL A 198 2.05 14.71 25.62
N ASP A 199 3.12 15.10 26.30
CA ASP A 199 3.46 16.50 26.62
C ASP A 199 4.00 17.24 25.40
N ILE A 200 4.79 16.55 24.56
CA ILE A 200 5.43 17.13 23.38
C ILE A 200 5.39 16.17 22.18
N VAL A 201 5.17 16.70 20.99
CA VAL A 201 5.34 16.00 19.71
C VAL A 201 6.45 16.68 18.90
N THR A 202 7.35 15.89 18.32
CA THR A 202 8.30 16.34 17.30
C THR A 202 7.98 15.75 15.93
N LEU A 203 8.10 16.57 14.88
CA LEU A 203 7.89 16.17 13.48
C LEU A 203 9.13 16.51 12.60
N ASP A 204 9.92 15.52 12.18
CA ASP A 204 10.99 15.64 11.13
C ASP A 204 10.59 14.83 9.88
N LEU A 205 9.31 14.90 9.49
CA LEU A 205 8.73 14.15 8.37
C LEU A 205 9.28 14.57 7.00
N SER A 206 9.31 13.65 6.03
CA SER A 206 9.82 13.87 4.67
C SER A 206 8.85 13.33 3.62
N PHE A 207 8.85 13.92 2.42
CA PHE A 207 7.95 13.56 1.30
C PHE A 207 6.45 13.78 1.54
N ILE A 208 6.05 14.39 2.66
CA ILE A 208 4.66 14.70 3.02
C ILE A 208 4.59 16.08 3.70
N SER A 209 3.47 16.79 3.51
CA SER A 209 3.17 18.03 4.23
C SER A 209 2.86 17.75 5.70
N SER A 210 3.42 18.57 6.60
CA SER A 210 3.13 18.50 8.03
C SER A 210 1.66 18.73 8.36
N LEU A 211 0.93 19.48 7.52
CA LEU A 211 -0.49 19.79 7.70
C LEU A 211 -1.40 18.55 7.59
N LYS A 212 -0.89 17.45 7.03
CA LYS A 212 -1.56 16.14 6.99
C LYS A 212 -1.52 15.39 8.33
N MET A 213 -0.74 15.86 9.31
CA MET A 213 -0.64 15.25 10.65
C MET A 213 -1.51 15.94 11.69
N ARG A 214 -2.20 17.05 11.34
CA ARG A 214 -2.98 17.89 12.27
C ARG A 214 -3.98 17.09 13.09
N GLU A 215 -4.68 16.17 12.44
CA GLU A 215 -5.64 15.24 13.04
C GLU A 215 -5.00 14.33 14.11
N THR A 216 -3.99 13.53 13.73
CA THR A 216 -3.27 12.65 14.67
C THR A 216 -2.70 13.41 15.85
N VAL A 217 -2.03 14.55 15.59
CA VAL A 217 -1.43 15.37 16.66
C VAL A 217 -2.52 15.94 17.59
N CYS A 218 -3.72 16.26 17.05
CA CYS A 218 -4.89 16.61 17.85
C CYS A 218 -5.47 15.46 18.70
N ASP A 219 -5.25 14.21 18.35
CA ASP A 219 -5.68 13.04 19.14
C ASP A 219 -4.66 12.71 20.26
N ILE A 220 -3.36 12.69 19.93
CA ILE A 220 -2.29 12.20 20.82
C ILE A 220 -1.72 13.25 21.79
N LEU A 221 -1.72 14.54 21.44
CA LEU A 221 -1.07 15.61 22.23
C LEU A 221 -2.01 16.16 23.32
N LYS A 222 -1.46 16.50 24.50
CA LYS A 222 -2.22 17.15 25.59
C LYS A 222 -2.99 18.39 25.10
N LEU A 223 -4.31 18.38 25.31
CA LEU A 223 -5.25 19.40 24.82
C LEU A 223 -4.91 20.82 25.34
N ASN A 224 -4.53 20.92 26.61
CA ASN A 224 -4.06 22.16 27.24
C ASN A 224 -2.55 22.11 27.41
N GLY A 225 -1.82 23.06 26.81
CA GLY A 225 -0.39 23.26 27.05
C GLY A 225 0.55 22.22 26.45
N GLY A 226 0.03 21.23 25.69
CA GLY A 226 0.86 20.32 24.92
C GLY A 226 1.63 21.06 23.83
N GLN A 227 2.90 20.71 23.64
CA GLN A 227 3.83 21.39 22.74
C GLN A 227 4.03 20.61 21.44
N LEU A 228 4.23 21.34 20.35
CA LEU A 228 4.58 20.79 19.04
C LEU A 228 5.82 21.51 18.51
N LEU A 229 6.87 20.73 18.26
CA LEU A 229 8.10 21.18 17.58
C LEU A 229 8.14 20.59 16.16
N LEU A 230 7.86 21.45 15.19
CA LEU A 230 7.74 21.08 13.78
C LEU A 230 8.96 21.57 13.00
N LEU A 231 9.64 20.66 12.30
CA LEU A 231 10.61 21.02 11.27
C LEU A 231 9.90 21.18 9.90
N ILE A 232 9.64 22.42 9.53
CA ILE A 232 9.12 22.83 8.23
C ILE A 232 10.21 22.64 7.16
N LYS A 233 9.91 21.82 6.14
CA LYS A 233 10.79 21.53 5.00
C LYS A 233 10.18 22.07 3.71
N PRO A 234 10.60 23.24 3.20
CA PRO A 234 9.92 23.90 2.08
C PRO A 234 9.73 23.04 0.83
N GLN A 235 10.65 22.12 0.55
CA GLN A 235 10.56 21.18 -0.58
C GLN A 235 9.42 20.15 -0.51
N PHE A 236 8.72 20.03 0.63
CA PHE A 236 7.57 19.13 0.83
C PHE A 236 6.28 19.88 1.17
N GLU A 237 6.32 21.21 1.21
CA GLU A 237 5.21 22.11 1.59
C GLU A 237 4.88 23.14 0.48
N ALA A 238 5.83 23.42 -0.42
CA ALA A 238 5.65 24.28 -1.59
C ALA A 238 4.94 23.56 -2.75
N GLY A 239 4.29 24.31 -3.64
CA GLY A 239 3.63 23.73 -4.83
C GLY A 239 4.61 23.08 -5.81
N LYS A 240 4.13 22.12 -6.62
CA LYS A 240 4.96 21.37 -7.61
C LYS A 240 5.75 22.29 -8.57
N THR A 241 5.26 23.49 -8.86
CA THR A 241 5.91 24.50 -9.71
C THR A 241 6.91 25.41 -8.98
N GLU A 242 6.92 25.39 -7.65
CA GLU A 242 7.74 26.26 -6.79
C GLU A 242 9.05 25.57 -6.33
N VAL A 243 9.27 24.32 -6.74
CA VAL A 243 10.44 23.50 -6.39
C VAL A 243 11.39 23.39 -7.59
N ASN A 244 12.59 23.99 -7.49
CA ASN A 244 13.57 23.99 -8.57
C ASN A 244 14.17 22.59 -8.82
N THR A 245 14.70 22.38 -10.04
CA THR A 245 15.46 21.18 -10.45
C THR A 245 16.47 20.75 -9.38
N GLY A 246 16.38 19.49 -8.95
CA GLY A 246 17.16 18.95 -7.82
C GLY A 246 16.46 19.01 -6.45
N GLY A 247 15.20 19.44 -6.39
CA GLY A 247 14.39 19.41 -5.16
C GLY A 247 14.73 20.52 -4.18
N VAL A 248 15.14 21.70 -4.66
CA VAL A 248 15.65 22.80 -3.81
C VAL A 248 14.80 24.06 -3.94
N VAL A 249 14.23 24.55 -2.83
CA VAL A 249 13.47 25.81 -2.80
C VAL A 249 14.42 26.98 -2.55
N ARG A 250 14.97 27.53 -3.64
CA ARG A 250 15.99 28.58 -3.59
C ARG A 250 15.43 29.97 -3.27
N ASP A 251 14.19 30.22 -3.64
CA ASP A 251 13.53 31.51 -3.50
C ASP A 251 13.20 31.83 -2.02
N PRO A 252 13.66 32.97 -1.46
CA PRO A 252 13.29 33.41 -0.11
C PRO A 252 11.80 33.68 0.09
N GLU A 253 11.10 34.19 -0.93
CA GLU A 253 9.68 34.55 -0.84
C GLU A 253 8.81 33.28 -0.79
N VAL A 254 9.13 32.27 -1.60
CA VAL A 254 8.50 30.93 -1.51
C VAL A 254 8.73 30.30 -0.14
N ARG A 255 9.94 30.40 0.42
CA ARG A 255 10.21 29.88 1.78
C ARG A 255 9.40 30.62 2.86
N ALA A 256 9.30 31.95 2.78
CA ALA A 256 8.50 32.75 3.72
C ALA A 256 6.99 32.45 3.59
N LYS A 257 6.49 32.36 2.35
CA LYS A 257 5.11 31.92 2.02
C LYS A 257 4.80 30.57 2.67
N VAL A 258 5.67 29.58 2.48
CA VAL A 258 5.51 28.24 3.07
C VAL A 258 5.45 28.29 4.61
N VAL A 259 6.40 28.96 5.26
CA VAL A 259 6.44 29.04 6.73
C VAL A 259 5.15 29.65 7.28
N ASN A 260 4.66 30.72 6.64
CA ASN A 260 3.38 31.34 7.00
C ASN A 260 2.19 30.40 6.76
N SER A 261 2.10 29.76 5.59
CA SER A 261 1.00 28.83 5.25
C SER A 261 0.91 27.65 6.24
N VAL A 262 2.06 27.09 6.64
CA VAL A 262 2.10 26.02 7.65
C VAL A 262 1.69 26.55 9.02
N ILE A 263 2.14 27.75 9.42
CA ILE A 263 1.74 28.37 10.69
C ILE A 263 0.23 28.64 10.77
N GLU A 264 -0.40 29.17 9.71
CA GLU A 264 -1.85 29.38 9.70
C GLU A 264 -2.61 28.04 9.68
N GLY A 265 -2.15 27.05 8.91
CA GLY A 265 -2.77 25.72 8.91
C GLY A 265 -2.76 25.01 10.27
N TRP A 266 -1.75 25.24 11.12
CA TRP A 266 -1.78 24.74 12.51
C TRP A 266 -2.70 25.58 13.43
N LYS A 267 -2.83 26.89 13.19
CA LYS A 267 -3.78 27.76 13.94
C LYS A 267 -5.24 27.38 13.73
N GLU A 268 -5.61 26.98 12.51
CA GLU A 268 -6.97 26.48 12.19
C GLU A 268 -7.44 25.40 13.18
N VAL A 269 -6.52 24.49 13.57
CA VAL A 269 -6.80 23.33 14.43
C VAL A 269 -6.47 23.57 15.92
N GLY A 270 -6.33 24.82 16.35
CA GLY A 270 -6.27 25.20 17.78
C GLY A 270 -4.87 25.31 18.39
N PHE A 271 -3.83 25.47 17.57
CA PHE A 271 -2.45 25.70 18.02
C PHE A 271 -2.04 27.18 17.89
N GLU A 272 -1.29 27.70 18.86
CA GLU A 272 -0.67 29.02 18.79
C GLU A 272 0.82 28.86 18.48
N CYS A 273 1.31 29.53 17.44
CA CYS A 273 2.74 29.57 17.11
C CYS A 273 3.46 30.59 18.00
N LEU A 274 4.33 30.10 18.87
CA LEU A 274 5.14 30.92 19.78
C LEU A 274 6.42 31.45 19.12
N GLY A 275 6.78 30.93 17.94
CA GLY A 275 7.86 31.44 17.12
C GLY A 275 8.43 30.42 16.13
N TRP A 276 9.32 30.87 15.25
CA TRP A 276 10.07 30.01 14.33
C TRP A 276 11.52 30.51 14.14
N MET A 277 12.41 29.62 13.69
CA MET A 277 13.83 29.87 13.42
C MET A 277 14.32 29.10 12.18
N GLU A 278 15.41 29.52 11.54
CA GLU A 278 16.12 28.68 10.55
C GLU A 278 16.90 27.56 11.27
N SER A 279 16.85 26.34 10.74
CA SER A 279 17.59 25.18 11.23
C SER A 279 19.10 25.44 11.18
N PRO A 280 19.88 25.10 12.23
CA PRO A 280 21.34 25.32 12.26
C PRO A 280 22.09 24.49 11.21
N ILE A 281 21.44 23.48 10.61
CA ILE A 281 21.99 22.67 9.53
C ILE A 281 20.99 22.51 8.38
N LYS A 282 21.51 22.49 7.15
CA LYS A 282 20.72 22.33 5.92
C LYS A 282 20.39 20.87 5.62
N GLY A 283 19.33 20.64 4.84
CA GLY A 283 18.84 19.31 4.43
C GLY A 283 19.93 18.45 3.77
N ALA A 284 19.97 17.16 4.11
CA ALA A 284 21.18 16.33 3.94
C ALA A 284 21.61 16.12 2.48
N THR A 285 20.65 15.85 1.60
CA THR A 285 20.89 15.42 0.21
C THR A 285 20.91 16.57 -0.78
N SER A 286 20.15 17.63 -0.51
CA SER A 286 19.88 18.73 -1.46
C SER A 286 20.36 20.11 -0.99
N GLY A 287 20.73 20.26 0.28
CA GLY A 287 21.15 21.55 0.84
C GLY A 287 20.01 22.55 1.06
N ASN A 288 18.75 22.11 1.14
CA ASN A 288 17.62 22.99 1.50
C ASN A 288 17.84 23.69 2.85
N THR A 289 17.43 24.95 2.93
CA THR A 289 17.16 25.62 4.20
C THR A 289 15.84 25.08 4.75
N GLU A 290 15.85 24.65 6.01
CA GLU A 290 14.73 24.06 6.74
C GLU A 290 14.45 24.96 7.96
N TYR A 291 13.22 25.01 8.49
CA TYR A 291 12.85 25.90 9.61
C TYR A 291 12.22 25.12 10.76
N LEU A 292 12.48 25.52 12.00
CA LEU A 292 11.86 24.94 13.19
C LEU A 292 10.83 25.91 13.73
N ALA A 293 9.61 25.45 13.98
CA ALA A 293 8.51 26.22 14.57
C ALA A 293 8.02 25.56 15.86
N HIS A 294 7.77 26.37 16.89
CA HIS A 294 7.20 25.94 18.16
C HIS A 294 5.75 26.39 18.27
N PHE A 295 4.87 25.43 18.50
CA PHE A 295 3.47 25.68 18.77
C PHE A 295 3.06 25.13 20.15
N ILE A 296 2.10 25.79 20.79
CA ILE A 296 1.42 25.31 21.99
C ILE A 296 -0.08 25.09 21.70
N ARG A 297 -0.68 24.07 22.30
CA ARG A 297 -2.10 23.74 22.09
C ARG A 297 -2.99 24.46 23.11
N ASN A 298 -3.92 25.28 22.60
CA ASN A 298 -4.66 26.27 23.40
C ASN A 298 -6.02 25.78 23.93
N GLY A 299 -6.16 24.48 24.26
CA GLY A 299 -7.36 23.92 24.89
C GLY A 299 -8.61 23.83 24.01
N LYS A 300 -8.63 24.55 22.88
CA LYS A 300 -9.74 24.57 21.93
C LYS A 300 -9.89 23.20 21.27
N VAL A 301 -10.98 22.51 21.57
CA VAL A 301 -11.44 21.38 20.75
C VAL A 301 -11.94 21.97 19.43
N VAL A 302 -11.14 21.78 18.38
CA VAL A 302 -11.59 21.97 16.99
C VAL A 302 -11.99 20.61 16.47
N GLU A 303 -13.18 20.51 15.86
CA GLU A 303 -13.60 19.32 15.14
C GLU A 303 -12.80 19.22 13.84
N VAL A 304 -11.64 18.58 13.92
CA VAL A 304 -10.82 18.23 12.75
C VAL A 304 -11.51 17.05 12.08
N VAL A 305 -12.32 17.34 11.07
CA VAL A 305 -12.90 16.32 10.19
C VAL A 305 -11.75 15.50 9.62
N ARG A 306 -11.75 14.20 9.92
CA ARG A 306 -10.79 13.26 9.33
C ARG A 306 -11.04 13.20 7.83
N THR A 307 -9.99 13.30 7.03
CA THR A 307 -10.04 12.91 5.62
C THR A 307 -9.29 11.60 5.46
N THR A 308 -10.02 10.51 5.30
CA THR A 308 -9.43 9.19 5.03
C THR A 308 -9.00 9.02 3.59
N THR A 309 -9.50 9.88 2.70
CA THR A 309 -9.14 9.89 1.28
C THR A 309 -7.64 10.11 1.15
N PRO A 310 -6.88 9.15 0.59
CA PRO A 310 -5.45 9.31 0.41
C PRO A 310 -5.18 10.48 -0.54
N ASP A 311 -4.02 11.13 -0.42
CA ASP A 311 -3.67 12.29 -1.27
C ASP A 311 -3.49 11.91 -2.76
N GLU A 312 -3.45 10.60 -3.00
CA GLU A 312 -3.44 9.89 -4.26
C GLU A 312 -4.34 8.66 -4.13
N LEU A 313 -5.42 8.59 -4.90
CA LEU A 313 -6.32 7.44 -4.96
C LEU A 313 -5.81 6.49 -6.06
N ARG A 314 -5.39 5.29 -5.65
CA ARG A 314 -4.89 4.25 -6.55
C ARG A 314 -6.07 3.38 -7.00
N VAL A 315 -6.49 3.57 -8.24
CA VAL A 315 -7.68 2.94 -8.81
C VAL A 315 -7.28 1.71 -9.62
N VAL A 316 -7.78 0.54 -9.24
CA VAL A 316 -7.61 -0.70 -10.01
C VAL A 316 -8.50 -0.66 -11.24
N LEU A 317 -7.88 -0.85 -12.42
CA LEU A 317 -8.55 -0.99 -13.71
C LEU A 317 -8.21 -2.34 -14.37
N TYR A 318 -9.10 -2.83 -15.23
CA TYR A 318 -8.82 -4.00 -16.08
C TYR A 318 -8.05 -3.57 -17.34
N GLU A 319 -6.89 -4.15 -17.61
CA GLU A 319 -6.02 -3.74 -18.72
C GLU A 319 -6.52 -4.27 -20.09
N LYS A 320 -7.36 -5.32 -20.09
CA LYS A 320 -7.76 -6.06 -21.30
C LYS A 320 -9.15 -5.76 -21.86
N SER A 321 -9.92 -4.83 -21.26
CA SER A 321 -11.26 -4.52 -21.79
C SER A 321 -11.20 -4.10 -23.27
N ARG A 322 -12.26 -4.41 -24.01
CA ARG A 322 -12.42 -3.84 -25.35
C ARG A 322 -12.81 -2.36 -25.25
N TRP A 323 -12.44 -1.58 -26.25
CA TRP A 323 -12.90 -0.20 -26.41
C TRP A 323 -14.43 -0.17 -26.51
N PRO A 324 -15.14 0.69 -25.76
CA PRO A 324 -14.64 1.92 -25.12
C PRO A 324 -14.40 1.87 -23.60
N MET A 325 -14.42 0.71 -22.95
CA MET A 325 -14.37 0.62 -21.47
C MET A 325 -13.02 1.07 -20.89
N THR A 326 -11.94 0.39 -21.27
CA THR A 326 -10.55 0.82 -21.07
C THR A 326 -9.75 0.56 -22.35
N ARG A 327 -8.70 1.36 -22.56
CA ARG A 327 -7.55 1.03 -23.39
C ARG A 327 -6.32 1.66 -22.74
N LYS A 328 -5.25 0.88 -22.63
CA LYS A 328 -3.93 1.38 -22.21
C LYS A 328 -3.29 2.17 -23.35
N ILE A 329 -2.76 3.36 -23.07
CA ILE A 329 -2.13 4.20 -24.08
C ILE A 329 -0.71 3.68 -24.35
N GLU A 330 -0.45 3.20 -25.57
CA GLU A 330 0.86 2.69 -25.96
C GLU A 330 1.96 3.75 -25.78
N GLY A 331 3.08 3.37 -25.15
CA GLY A 331 4.19 4.27 -24.86
C GLY A 331 4.03 5.14 -23.61
N SER A 332 2.99 4.93 -22.80
CA SER A 332 2.82 5.56 -21.49
C SER A 332 3.17 4.62 -20.32
N ASP A 333 3.62 5.20 -19.20
CA ASP A 333 3.79 4.48 -17.92
C ASP A 333 2.45 4.33 -17.19
N GLY A 334 1.48 3.65 -17.84
CA GLY A 334 0.19 3.28 -17.22
C GLY A 334 -0.95 4.29 -17.38
N ASP A 335 -0.93 5.16 -18.38
CA ASP A 335 -2.11 5.97 -18.71
C ASP A 335 -3.18 5.12 -19.42
N PHE A 336 -4.43 5.33 -19.00
CA PHE A 336 -5.62 4.72 -19.60
C PHE A 336 -6.59 5.78 -20.15
N GLU A 337 -7.15 5.45 -21.31
CA GLU A 337 -8.29 6.13 -21.94
C GLU A 337 -9.53 5.19 -21.96
N GLY A 338 -10.72 5.75 -22.13
CA GLY A 338 -11.99 5.02 -22.08
C GLY A 338 -12.93 5.53 -21.00
N TYR A 339 -13.98 4.76 -20.71
CA TYR A 339 -15.05 5.06 -19.78
C TYR A 339 -14.65 4.94 -18.30
N GLU A 340 -14.08 3.80 -17.88
CA GLU A 340 -13.68 3.57 -16.48
C GLU A 340 -12.59 4.58 -16.01
N PRO A 341 -11.55 4.89 -16.81
CA PRO A 341 -10.57 5.91 -16.45
C PRO A 341 -11.17 7.31 -16.34
N ALA A 342 -12.24 7.61 -17.08
CA ALA A 342 -12.92 8.90 -17.03
C ALA A 342 -13.77 9.06 -15.77
N ILE A 343 -14.51 8.03 -15.34
CA ILE A 343 -15.23 8.03 -14.06
C ILE A 343 -14.23 8.11 -12.90
N ALA A 344 -13.16 7.32 -12.93
CA ALA A 344 -12.09 7.37 -11.93
C ALA A 344 -11.48 8.79 -11.83
N LYS A 345 -11.11 9.41 -12.96
CA LYS A 345 -10.61 10.80 -13.01
C LYS A 345 -11.65 11.79 -12.47
N ALA A 346 -12.93 11.60 -12.73
CA ALA A 346 -14.01 12.46 -12.19
C ALA A 346 -14.14 12.32 -10.65
N LEU A 347 -14.14 11.11 -10.11
CA LEU A 347 -14.16 10.84 -8.67
C LEU A 347 -12.92 11.44 -7.97
N CYS A 348 -11.73 11.22 -8.54
CA CYS A 348 -10.49 11.82 -8.02
C CYS A 348 -10.54 13.36 -7.99
N ASN A 349 -11.12 13.99 -9.02
CA ASN A 349 -11.30 15.45 -9.07
C ASN A 349 -12.29 15.95 -8.01
N GLU A 350 -13.44 15.28 -7.85
CA GLU A 350 -14.47 15.64 -6.86
C GLU A 350 -13.96 15.48 -5.41
N LEU A 351 -13.16 14.44 -5.17
CA LEU A 351 -12.46 14.20 -3.90
C LEU A 351 -11.25 15.13 -3.68
N GLY A 352 -10.78 15.86 -4.71
CA GLY A 352 -9.61 16.73 -4.64
C GLY A 352 -8.26 16.00 -4.51
N VAL A 353 -8.17 14.75 -4.98
CA VAL A 353 -7.01 13.85 -4.83
C VAL A 353 -6.31 13.58 -6.16
N THR A 354 -5.04 13.15 -6.10
CA THR A 354 -4.34 12.67 -7.30
C THR A 354 -4.94 11.33 -7.75
N CYS A 355 -5.01 11.06 -9.05
CA CYS A 355 -5.53 9.79 -9.58
C CYS A 355 -4.40 8.98 -10.21
N THR A 356 -4.21 7.74 -9.75
CA THR A 356 -3.19 6.80 -10.27
C THR A 356 -3.85 5.46 -10.60
N PHE A 357 -3.46 4.83 -11.71
CA PHE A 357 -4.06 3.57 -12.15
C PHE A 357 -3.19 2.35 -11.85
N VAL A 358 -3.85 1.27 -11.41
CA VAL A 358 -3.21 -0.03 -11.14
C VAL A 358 -3.77 -1.07 -12.13
N PRO A 359 -2.95 -1.59 -13.07
CA PRO A 359 -3.41 -2.57 -14.06
C PRO A 359 -3.69 -3.94 -13.43
N THR A 360 -4.72 -4.63 -13.93
CA THR A 360 -5.02 -6.05 -13.62
C THR A 360 -5.43 -6.84 -14.86
N TYR A 361 -5.24 -8.16 -14.81
CA TYR A 361 -5.55 -9.10 -15.89
C TYR A 361 -6.62 -10.15 -15.54
N ASP A 362 -7.15 -10.08 -14.33
CA ASP A 362 -8.15 -10.98 -13.76
C ASP A 362 -9.02 -10.20 -12.74
N LEU A 363 -10.00 -10.86 -12.13
CA LEU A 363 -10.92 -10.23 -11.18
C LEU A 363 -10.44 -10.33 -9.73
N ASP A 364 -9.92 -11.49 -9.33
CA ASP A 364 -9.62 -11.79 -7.92
C ASP A 364 -8.39 -10.99 -7.43
N ALA A 365 -7.39 -10.78 -8.29
CA ALA A 365 -6.25 -9.90 -8.00
C ALA A 365 -6.69 -8.45 -7.74
N ARG A 366 -7.85 -7.99 -8.25
CA ARG A 366 -8.38 -6.65 -7.91
C ARG A 366 -8.75 -6.59 -6.42
N PHE A 367 -9.39 -7.64 -5.91
CA PHE A 367 -9.76 -7.76 -4.50
C PHE A 367 -8.53 -8.02 -3.60
N GLU A 368 -7.53 -8.77 -4.08
CA GLU A 368 -6.25 -8.90 -3.38
C GLU A 368 -5.52 -7.54 -3.25
N LEU A 369 -5.43 -6.76 -4.33
CA LEU A 369 -4.78 -5.44 -4.34
C LEU A 369 -5.46 -4.43 -3.41
N LEU A 370 -6.79 -4.50 -3.27
CA LEU A 370 -7.53 -3.75 -2.25
C LEU A 370 -7.17 -4.24 -0.85
N ASN A 371 -7.36 -5.53 -0.57
CA ASN A 371 -7.24 -6.09 0.78
C ASN A 371 -5.78 -6.14 1.29
N ASN A 372 -4.78 -6.08 0.40
CA ASN A 372 -3.37 -5.90 0.76
C ASN A 372 -2.90 -4.43 0.78
N GLY A 373 -3.78 -3.48 0.44
CA GLY A 373 -3.50 -2.04 0.48
C GLY A 373 -2.60 -1.52 -0.65
N SER A 374 -2.39 -2.28 -1.73
CA SER A 374 -1.67 -1.82 -2.93
C SER A 374 -2.52 -0.89 -3.81
N ALA A 375 -3.84 -0.96 -3.68
CA ALA A 375 -4.81 -0.05 -4.28
C ALA A 375 -5.90 0.35 -3.27
N ASP A 376 -6.63 1.42 -3.58
CA ASP A 376 -7.61 2.04 -2.67
C ASP A 376 -9.07 1.84 -3.14
N LEU A 377 -9.28 1.84 -4.46
CA LEU A 377 -10.58 1.68 -5.12
C LEU A 377 -10.45 0.70 -6.28
N ALA A 378 -11.35 -0.26 -6.42
CA ALA A 378 -11.56 -0.99 -7.67
C ALA A 378 -12.72 -0.34 -8.42
N LEU A 379 -12.44 0.15 -9.63
CA LEU A 379 -13.44 0.72 -10.54
C LEU A 379 -13.30 0.00 -11.86
N ALA A 380 -14.04 -1.09 -11.98
CA ALA A 380 -14.07 -1.92 -13.16
C ALA A 380 -15.46 -2.57 -13.27
N ASP A 381 -15.76 -3.16 -14.42
CA ASP A 381 -16.84 -4.13 -14.56
C ASP A 381 -16.67 -5.27 -13.53
N ILE A 382 -17.48 -5.16 -12.47
CA ILE A 382 -17.61 -6.07 -11.34
C ILE A 382 -19.11 -6.20 -11.05
N THR A 383 -19.69 -7.35 -11.41
CA THR A 383 -21.02 -7.73 -10.95
C THR A 383 -21.00 -7.89 -9.43
N VAL A 384 -21.87 -7.18 -8.71
CA VAL A 384 -22.09 -7.35 -7.26
C VAL A 384 -22.72 -8.73 -7.01
N THR A 385 -22.13 -9.54 -6.13
CA THR A 385 -22.68 -10.83 -5.70
C THR A 385 -22.51 -11.01 -4.19
N PRO A 386 -23.33 -11.83 -3.52
CA PRO A 386 -23.19 -12.10 -2.08
C PRO A 386 -21.83 -12.68 -1.67
N GLU A 387 -21.15 -13.44 -2.55
CA GLU A 387 -19.78 -13.89 -2.27
C GLU A 387 -18.78 -12.72 -2.30
N ARG A 388 -18.90 -11.83 -3.28
CA ARG A 388 -18.02 -10.65 -3.44
C ARG A 388 -18.26 -9.62 -2.33
N GLU A 389 -19.50 -9.42 -1.92
CA GLU A 389 -19.87 -8.67 -0.70
C GLU A 389 -19.25 -9.29 0.58
N GLY A 390 -18.91 -10.58 0.57
CA GLY A 390 -18.11 -11.19 1.63
C GLY A 390 -16.64 -10.74 1.66
N ILE A 391 -16.07 -10.39 0.51
CA ILE A 391 -14.61 -10.19 0.29
C ILE A 391 -14.21 -8.70 0.28
N VAL A 392 -15.09 -7.82 -0.21
CA VAL A 392 -14.90 -6.37 -0.31
C VAL A 392 -16.16 -5.61 0.06
N ASP A 393 -16.06 -4.31 0.31
CA ASP A 393 -17.23 -3.45 0.52
C ASP A 393 -17.50 -2.60 -0.72
N PHE A 394 -18.70 -2.76 -1.29
CA PHE A 394 -19.12 -1.99 -2.45
C PHE A 394 -19.58 -0.56 -2.08
N ILE A 395 -19.41 0.38 -3.01
CA ILE A 395 -19.74 1.80 -2.91
C ILE A 395 -21.15 2.05 -3.46
N GLU A 396 -22.03 2.70 -2.69
CA GLU A 396 -23.33 3.14 -3.18
C GLU A 396 -23.30 4.64 -3.54
N PRO A 397 -24.15 5.13 -4.47
CA PRO A 397 -24.81 4.34 -5.50
C PRO A 397 -23.77 3.69 -6.42
N TYR A 398 -24.14 2.60 -7.09
CA TYR A 398 -23.31 2.01 -8.16
C TYR A 398 -23.31 2.91 -9.40
N TYR A 399 -22.29 2.76 -10.27
CA TYR A 399 -22.32 3.44 -11.56
C TYR A 399 -23.15 2.64 -12.57
N TYR A 400 -23.81 3.35 -13.49
CA TYR A 400 -24.63 2.74 -14.52
C TYR A 400 -23.73 2.12 -15.60
N GLY A 401 -23.90 0.82 -15.82
CA GLY A 401 -23.10 0.01 -16.74
C GLY A 401 -23.89 -0.49 -17.93
N SER A 402 -24.57 0.41 -18.65
CA SER A 402 -25.39 0.16 -19.84
C SER A 402 -26.70 -0.65 -19.62
N ASN A 403 -27.44 -0.86 -20.72
CA ASN A 403 -28.69 -1.64 -20.75
C ASN A 403 -28.44 -3.11 -21.09
N PHE A 404 -29.33 -3.99 -20.64
CA PHE A 404 -29.34 -5.40 -21.02
C PHE A 404 -29.91 -5.65 -22.41
N GLN A 405 -29.27 -6.56 -23.15
CA GLN A 405 -29.55 -6.87 -24.55
C GLN A 405 -29.58 -8.39 -24.79
N ILE A 406 -30.26 -8.80 -25.86
CA ILE A 406 -30.12 -10.15 -26.42
C ILE A 406 -29.57 -10.10 -27.85
N TYR A 407 -28.55 -10.90 -28.12
CA TYR A 407 -27.95 -11.09 -29.45
C TYR A 407 -28.42 -12.44 -30.00
N SER A 408 -28.95 -12.48 -31.23
CA SER A 408 -29.52 -13.69 -31.82
C SER A 408 -29.44 -13.68 -33.34
N ALA A 409 -29.16 -14.84 -33.94
CA ALA A 409 -29.23 -15.05 -35.38
C ALA A 409 -30.67 -15.24 -35.92
N ASN A 410 -31.71 -15.11 -35.09
CA ASN A 410 -33.10 -15.39 -35.44
C ASN A 410 -34.01 -14.16 -35.28
N GLU A 411 -34.49 -13.60 -36.39
CA GLU A 411 -35.39 -12.43 -36.44
C GLU A 411 -36.71 -12.61 -35.66
N THR A 412 -37.11 -13.85 -35.35
CA THR A 412 -38.32 -14.13 -34.56
C THR A 412 -38.12 -13.99 -33.05
N VAL A 413 -36.89 -13.73 -32.57
CA VAL A 413 -36.62 -13.28 -31.21
C VAL A 413 -36.99 -11.78 -31.11
N ASN A 414 -38.29 -11.52 -31.05
CA ASN A 414 -38.83 -10.17 -30.86
C ASN A 414 -39.21 -9.96 -29.38
N ILE A 415 -38.59 -8.94 -28.77
CA ILE A 415 -38.80 -8.52 -27.38
C ILE A 415 -39.18 -7.03 -27.27
N THR A 416 -39.87 -6.47 -28.26
CA THR A 416 -40.38 -5.07 -28.20
C THR A 416 -41.33 -4.79 -27.03
N ASN A 417 -41.87 -5.83 -26.40
CA ASN A 417 -42.71 -5.74 -25.19
C ASN A 417 -41.92 -6.04 -23.90
N GLY A 418 -40.59 -6.12 -24.00
CA GLY A 418 -39.68 -6.38 -22.90
C GLY A 418 -39.57 -7.85 -22.46
N TRP A 419 -39.07 -8.04 -21.25
CA TRP A 419 -38.64 -9.30 -20.65
C TRP A 419 -39.58 -10.49 -20.77
N GLU A 420 -40.91 -10.27 -20.70
CA GLU A 420 -41.91 -11.35 -20.76
C GLU A 420 -41.79 -12.18 -22.05
N GLY A 421 -41.28 -11.57 -23.14
CA GLY A 421 -40.99 -12.25 -24.41
C GLY A 421 -39.88 -13.31 -24.34
N LEU A 422 -39.13 -13.41 -23.24
CA LEU A 422 -38.06 -14.39 -23.03
C LEU A 422 -38.42 -15.48 -22.00
N ALA A 423 -39.52 -15.35 -21.26
CA ALA A 423 -39.88 -16.26 -20.17
C ALA A 423 -39.90 -17.73 -20.61
N GLY A 424 -39.17 -18.59 -19.87
CA GLY A 424 -39.01 -20.02 -20.17
C GLY A 424 -38.24 -20.38 -21.47
N LYS A 425 -37.83 -19.42 -22.30
CA LYS A 425 -37.01 -19.69 -23.50
C LYS A 425 -35.55 -19.91 -23.10
N PRO A 426 -34.82 -20.84 -23.75
CA PRO A 426 -33.43 -21.11 -23.41
C PRO A 426 -32.53 -19.96 -23.85
N VAL A 427 -31.83 -19.29 -22.94
CA VAL A 427 -30.94 -18.15 -23.23
C VAL A 427 -29.53 -18.43 -22.74
N CYS A 428 -28.51 -18.20 -23.57
CA CYS A 428 -27.13 -18.36 -23.16
C CYS A 428 -26.66 -17.16 -22.33
N LEU A 429 -25.98 -17.40 -21.21
CA LEU A 429 -25.39 -16.34 -20.38
C LEU A 429 -24.12 -16.85 -19.68
N THR A 430 -23.27 -15.94 -19.20
CA THR A 430 -22.04 -16.30 -18.49
C THR A 430 -22.28 -16.52 -16.99
N GLU A 431 -21.67 -17.56 -16.43
CA GLU A 431 -21.64 -17.87 -15.00
C GLU A 431 -21.11 -16.68 -14.16
N GLY A 432 -21.78 -16.37 -13.05
CA GLY A 432 -21.37 -15.30 -12.11
C GLY A 432 -21.59 -13.87 -12.62
N SER A 433 -22.36 -13.69 -13.70
CA SER A 433 -22.68 -12.40 -14.32
C SER A 433 -24.00 -11.78 -13.81
N ALA A 434 -24.17 -10.48 -14.04
CA ALA A 434 -25.44 -9.78 -13.74
C ALA A 434 -26.63 -10.38 -14.51
N SER A 435 -26.39 -10.90 -15.73
CA SER A 435 -27.39 -11.63 -16.51
C SER A 435 -27.92 -12.88 -15.80
N GLU A 436 -27.11 -13.61 -15.03
CA GLU A 436 -27.57 -14.81 -14.33
C GLU A 436 -28.57 -14.46 -13.21
N GLN A 437 -28.28 -13.42 -12.45
CA GLN A 437 -29.18 -12.90 -11.40
C GLN A 437 -30.50 -12.38 -12.00
N ILE A 438 -30.43 -11.71 -13.14
CA ILE A 438 -31.60 -11.17 -13.84
C ILE A 438 -32.40 -12.28 -14.52
N ALA A 439 -31.75 -13.27 -15.14
CA ALA A 439 -32.42 -14.45 -15.69
C ALA A 439 -33.19 -15.21 -14.60
N THR A 440 -32.62 -15.31 -13.41
CA THR A 440 -33.29 -15.87 -12.22
C THR A 440 -34.50 -15.02 -11.80
N ARG A 441 -34.34 -13.70 -11.69
CA ARG A 441 -35.42 -12.75 -11.35
C ARG A 441 -36.60 -12.78 -12.34
N LEU A 442 -36.30 -13.01 -13.61
CA LEU A 442 -37.27 -12.99 -14.72
C LEU A 442 -37.81 -14.37 -15.11
N ASN A 443 -37.43 -15.43 -14.39
CA ASN A 443 -37.83 -16.81 -14.69
C ASN A 443 -37.55 -17.21 -16.17
N LEU A 444 -36.34 -16.89 -16.63
CA LEU A 444 -35.80 -17.38 -17.89
C LEU A 444 -35.29 -18.83 -17.72
N ASN A 445 -34.92 -19.49 -18.82
CA ASN A 445 -34.30 -20.80 -18.80
C ASN A 445 -32.81 -20.64 -19.20
N PRO A 446 -31.87 -20.46 -18.26
CA PRO A 446 -30.48 -20.13 -18.60
C PRO A 446 -29.68 -21.36 -19.04
N VAL A 447 -29.02 -21.25 -20.19
CA VAL A 447 -27.87 -22.09 -20.55
C VAL A 447 -26.63 -21.38 -20.03
N VAL A 448 -26.22 -21.75 -18.82
CA VAL A 448 -25.06 -21.14 -18.14
C VAL A 448 -23.76 -21.63 -18.80
N ILE A 449 -22.94 -20.68 -19.24
CA ILE A 449 -21.64 -20.91 -19.86
C ILE A 449 -20.56 -20.54 -18.83
N PRO A 450 -19.64 -21.46 -18.47
CA PRO A 450 -18.61 -21.20 -17.47
C PRO A 450 -17.77 -19.97 -17.79
N SER A 451 -17.34 -19.24 -16.76
CA SER A 451 -16.49 -18.05 -16.91
C SER A 451 -15.03 -18.45 -17.24
N ALA A 452 -14.79 -18.77 -18.51
CA ALA A 452 -13.46 -19.04 -19.06
C ALA A 452 -12.80 -17.75 -19.58
N ASP A 453 -11.74 -17.86 -20.40
CA ASP A 453 -11.28 -16.70 -21.17
C ASP A 453 -12.35 -16.23 -22.18
N GLU A 454 -12.24 -14.97 -22.60
CA GLU A 454 -13.24 -14.30 -23.44
C GLU A 454 -13.44 -15.00 -24.80
N ALA A 455 -12.40 -15.64 -25.37
CA ALA A 455 -12.47 -16.31 -26.66
C ALA A 455 -13.11 -17.70 -26.56
N ALA A 456 -12.75 -18.48 -25.53
CA ALA A 456 -13.39 -19.76 -25.23
C ALA A 456 -14.89 -19.57 -24.92
N THR A 457 -15.21 -18.54 -24.12
CA THR A 457 -16.58 -18.14 -23.80
C THR A 457 -17.35 -17.77 -25.07
N GLN A 458 -16.76 -16.97 -25.96
CA GLN A 458 -17.36 -16.60 -27.25
C GLN A 458 -17.64 -17.81 -28.14
N GLU A 459 -16.68 -18.74 -28.27
CA GLU A 459 -16.87 -19.93 -29.12
C GLU A 459 -18.02 -20.79 -28.60
N GLN A 460 -18.13 -20.97 -27.28
CA GLN A 460 -19.23 -21.71 -26.67
C GLN A 460 -20.59 -21.01 -26.82
N VAL A 461 -20.65 -19.68 -26.65
CA VAL A 461 -21.87 -18.88 -26.95
C VAL A 461 -22.33 -19.10 -28.38
N LEU A 462 -21.41 -18.97 -29.34
CA LEU A 462 -21.71 -19.12 -30.77
C LEU A 462 -22.08 -20.58 -31.14
N ALA A 463 -21.46 -21.58 -30.50
CA ALA A 463 -21.77 -22.98 -30.71
C ALA A 463 -23.19 -23.33 -30.22
N ASN A 464 -23.53 -22.96 -28.97
CA ASN A 464 -24.82 -23.27 -28.37
C ASN A 464 -25.99 -22.63 -29.17
N ILE A 465 -25.81 -21.41 -29.69
CA ILE A 465 -26.79 -20.75 -30.56
C ILE A 465 -26.92 -21.46 -31.91
N ARG A 466 -25.80 -21.87 -32.54
CA ARG A 466 -25.81 -22.63 -33.81
C ARG A 466 -26.45 -24.01 -33.68
N ASN A 467 -26.29 -24.66 -32.53
CA ASN A 467 -26.89 -25.95 -32.22
C ASN A 467 -28.40 -25.85 -31.88
N GLY A 468 -28.91 -24.63 -31.63
CA GLY A 468 -30.28 -24.40 -31.16
C GLY A 468 -30.50 -24.71 -29.68
N GLU A 469 -29.42 -24.84 -28.90
CA GLU A 469 -29.47 -25.08 -27.45
C GLU A 469 -29.95 -23.84 -26.70
N CYS A 470 -29.68 -22.64 -27.23
CA CYS A 470 -30.24 -21.37 -26.76
C CYS A 470 -30.65 -20.46 -27.93
N ILE A 471 -31.68 -19.62 -27.72
CA ILE A 471 -32.23 -18.71 -28.75
C ILE A 471 -31.38 -17.45 -28.96
N GLY A 472 -30.40 -17.20 -28.12
CA GLY A 472 -29.55 -16.00 -28.16
C GLY A 472 -28.68 -15.86 -26.92
N PHE A 473 -27.72 -14.93 -26.98
CA PHE A 473 -26.84 -14.57 -25.87
C PHE A 473 -27.41 -13.37 -25.10
N PHE A 474 -27.60 -13.54 -23.80
CA PHE A 474 -28.20 -12.56 -22.91
C PHE A 474 -27.15 -11.93 -22.00
N THR A 475 -26.87 -10.64 -22.21
CA THR A 475 -25.75 -9.91 -21.60
C THR A 475 -26.12 -8.45 -21.38
N ASP A 476 -25.47 -7.78 -20.42
CA ASP A 476 -25.36 -6.32 -20.46
C ASP A 476 -24.54 -5.90 -21.69
N TYR A 477 -24.79 -4.70 -22.24
CA TYR A 477 -24.10 -4.24 -23.44
C TYR A 477 -22.58 -4.12 -23.25
N VAL A 478 -22.11 -3.67 -22.08
CA VAL A 478 -20.68 -3.58 -21.74
C VAL A 478 -19.98 -4.94 -21.89
N SER A 479 -20.51 -5.99 -21.28
CA SER A 479 -20.02 -7.37 -21.46
C SER A 479 -20.21 -7.87 -22.89
N GLY A 480 -21.31 -7.49 -23.55
CA GLY A 480 -21.54 -7.79 -24.97
C GLY A 480 -20.42 -7.29 -25.88
N THR A 481 -19.86 -6.10 -25.62
CA THR A 481 -18.75 -5.56 -26.43
C THR A 481 -17.48 -6.40 -26.40
N LYS A 482 -17.23 -7.20 -25.35
CA LYS A 482 -16.02 -8.03 -25.22
C LYS A 482 -15.91 -9.05 -26.35
N PHE A 483 -17.05 -9.54 -26.83
CA PHE A 483 -17.15 -10.65 -27.78
C PHE A 483 -17.31 -10.16 -29.24
N ASP A 484 -16.81 -10.91 -30.21
CA ASP A 484 -17.21 -10.78 -31.61
C ASP A 484 -18.50 -11.56 -31.87
N LEU A 485 -19.62 -10.86 -31.73
CA LEU A 485 -20.97 -11.38 -31.93
C LEU A 485 -21.48 -11.19 -33.37
N SER A 486 -20.66 -10.66 -34.28
CA SER A 486 -21.05 -10.44 -35.69
C SER A 486 -21.62 -11.67 -36.43
N PRO A 487 -21.29 -12.95 -36.09
CA PRO A 487 -21.95 -14.11 -36.68
C PRO A 487 -23.41 -14.34 -36.23
N ILE A 488 -23.91 -13.56 -35.26
CA ILE A 488 -25.27 -13.65 -34.68
C ILE A 488 -25.91 -12.26 -34.49
N GLU A 489 -25.40 -11.22 -35.16
CA GLU A 489 -25.79 -9.82 -34.90
C GLU A 489 -26.95 -9.36 -35.80
N LEU A 490 -28.16 -9.80 -35.44
CA LEU A 490 -29.39 -9.05 -35.74
C LEU A 490 -29.52 -7.87 -34.75
N PRO A 491 -30.26 -6.78 -35.07
CA PRO A 491 -30.25 -5.56 -34.27
C PRO A 491 -30.54 -5.83 -32.79
N ALA A 492 -29.56 -5.54 -31.94
CA ALA A 492 -29.62 -5.85 -30.52
C ALA A 492 -30.82 -5.17 -29.85
N GLN A 493 -31.71 -5.99 -29.29
CA GLN A 493 -32.95 -5.50 -28.70
C GLN A 493 -32.72 -5.24 -27.22
N SER A 494 -32.97 -3.99 -26.79
CA SER A 494 -32.92 -3.58 -25.38
C SER A 494 -34.09 -4.23 -24.64
N ALA A 495 -33.81 -5.12 -23.70
CA ALA A 495 -34.83 -5.96 -23.10
C ALA A 495 -35.71 -5.24 -22.05
N ASP A 496 -35.23 -4.12 -21.51
CA ASP A 496 -36.02 -3.03 -20.93
C ASP A 496 -35.13 -1.77 -20.90
N PRO A 497 -35.57 -0.62 -21.46
CA PRO A 497 -34.81 0.64 -21.37
C PRO A 497 -34.81 1.25 -19.96
N ASN A 498 -35.60 0.71 -19.01
CA ASN A 498 -35.71 1.17 -17.62
C ASN A 498 -35.03 0.23 -16.62
N ALA A 499 -34.36 -0.85 -17.08
CA ALA A 499 -33.66 -1.80 -16.22
C ALA A 499 -32.16 -1.48 -16.19
N PRO A 500 -31.68 -0.64 -15.24
CA PRO A 500 -30.26 -0.29 -15.16
C PRO A 500 -29.41 -1.51 -14.84
N SER A 501 -28.35 -1.73 -15.63
CA SER A 501 -27.20 -2.49 -15.15
C SER A 501 -26.41 -1.61 -14.19
N TYR A 502 -26.08 -2.16 -13.03
CA TYR A 502 -25.25 -1.51 -12.01
C TYR A 502 -23.92 -2.24 -11.92
N LEU A 503 -22.82 -1.51 -12.09
CA LEU A 503 -21.47 -2.03 -11.93
C LEU A 503 -20.88 -1.56 -10.59
N GLY A 504 -20.36 -2.51 -9.84
CA GLY A 504 -19.89 -2.27 -8.48
C GLY A 504 -18.51 -1.63 -8.46
N MET A 505 -18.42 -0.43 -7.87
CA MET A 505 -17.16 0.09 -7.33
C MET A 505 -16.94 -0.53 -5.95
N ALA A 506 -15.71 -0.92 -5.62
CA ALA A 506 -15.40 -1.58 -4.35
C ALA A 506 -14.15 -1.03 -3.67
N VAL A 507 -14.13 -1.05 -2.33
CA VAL A 507 -12.97 -0.75 -1.49
C VAL A 507 -12.62 -1.95 -0.61
N ALA A 508 -11.43 -1.92 0.00
CA ALA A 508 -10.99 -2.96 0.94
C ALA A 508 -11.99 -3.16 2.09
N LYS A 509 -12.15 -4.42 2.52
CA LYS A 509 -13.12 -4.81 3.56
C LYS A 509 -12.89 -4.06 4.88
N GLY A 510 -13.95 -3.48 5.45
CA GLY A 510 -13.94 -2.69 6.68
C GLY A 510 -13.57 -1.21 6.50
N ASN A 511 -13.29 -0.74 5.28
CA ASN A 511 -12.90 0.65 5.02
C ASN A 511 -14.12 1.60 4.87
N GLU A 512 -14.98 1.61 5.88
CA GLU A 512 -16.25 2.36 5.90
C GLU A 512 -16.07 3.88 5.75
N GLU A 513 -14.93 4.42 6.19
CA GLU A 513 -14.61 5.86 6.15
C GLU A 513 -14.31 6.30 4.69
N LEU A 514 -13.43 5.58 3.98
CA LEU A 514 -13.20 5.80 2.54
C LEU A 514 -14.44 5.46 1.71
N LYS A 515 -15.16 4.38 2.06
CA LYS A 515 -16.42 4.01 1.39
C LYS A 515 -17.42 5.15 1.41
N LYS A 516 -17.60 5.79 2.57
CA LYS A 516 -18.49 6.95 2.76
C LYS A 516 -18.03 8.18 1.95
N GLU A 517 -16.73 8.45 1.88
CA GLU A 517 -16.18 9.56 1.09
C GLU A 517 -16.40 9.35 -0.42
N ILE A 518 -16.08 8.16 -0.95
CA ILE A 518 -16.29 7.84 -2.37
C ILE A 518 -17.79 7.76 -2.69
N THR A 519 -18.63 7.25 -1.77
CA THR A 519 -20.10 7.31 -1.85
C THR A 519 -20.59 8.74 -2.04
N ALA A 520 -20.13 9.68 -1.20
CA ALA A 520 -20.57 11.08 -1.27
C ALA A 520 -20.09 11.78 -2.56
N ALA A 521 -18.86 11.54 -3.00
CA ALA A 521 -18.35 12.07 -4.27
C ALA A 521 -19.10 11.49 -5.48
N ASN A 522 -19.40 10.18 -5.46
CA ASN A 522 -20.16 9.53 -6.53
C ASN A 522 -21.62 10.04 -6.59
N GLU A 523 -22.27 10.19 -5.42
CA GLU A 523 -23.56 10.89 -5.34
C GLU A 523 -23.50 12.30 -5.92
N ALA A 524 -22.43 13.07 -5.65
CA ALA A 524 -22.28 14.43 -6.15
C ALA A 524 -22.16 14.47 -7.69
N LEU A 525 -21.40 13.56 -8.29
CA LEU A 525 -21.33 13.39 -9.75
C LEU A 525 -22.72 13.10 -10.35
N PHE A 526 -23.43 12.11 -9.81
CA PHE A 526 -24.75 11.76 -10.35
C PHE A 526 -25.80 12.86 -10.11
N LYS A 527 -25.87 13.46 -8.91
CA LYS A 527 -26.82 14.54 -8.57
C LYS A 527 -26.51 15.87 -9.29
N GLY A 528 -25.24 16.13 -9.60
CA GLY A 528 -24.78 17.34 -10.30
C GLY A 528 -25.12 17.39 -11.79
N GLY A 529 -25.83 16.37 -12.31
CA GLY A 529 -26.13 16.25 -13.73
C GLY A 529 -24.96 15.71 -14.57
N ALA A 530 -23.87 15.25 -13.94
CA ALA A 530 -22.80 14.55 -14.66
C ALA A 530 -23.25 13.17 -15.15
N GLU A 531 -24.40 12.64 -14.68
CA GLU A 531 -25.16 11.60 -15.37
C GLU A 531 -25.33 11.93 -16.87
N SER A 532 -25.71 13.17 -17.19
CA SER A 532 -25.85 13.61 -18.59
C SER A 532 -24.51 13.62 -19.34
N THR A 533 -23.39 13.88 -18.64
CA THR A 533 -22.02 13.89 -19.18
C THR A 533 -21.48 12.47 -19.38
N ILE A 534 -21.73 11.56 -18.44
CA ILE A 534 -21.35 10.14 -18.49
C ILE A 534 -22.14 9.45 -19.61
N LEU A 535 -23.46 9.64 -19.66
CA LEU A 535 -24.32 9.22 -20.77
C LEU A 535 -23.97 9.96 -22.09
N ALA A 536 -23.36 11.15 -22.05
CA ALA A 536 -22.89 11.84 -23.27
C ALA A 536 -21.55 11.28 -23.77
N LEU A 537 -20.61 10.90 -22.88
CA LEU A 537 -19.43 10.12 -23.26
C LEU A 537 -19.87 8.79 -23.87
N GLU A 538 -20.75 8.05 -23.19
CA GLU A 538 -21.32 6.80 -23.71
C GLU A 538 -21.94 7.00 -25.09
N ARG A 539 -22.84 7.99 -25.27
CA ARG A 539 -23.45 8.30 -26.58
C ARG A 539 -22.43 8.74 -27.64
N GLN A 540 -21.39 9.49 -27.30
CA GLN A 540 -20.33 9.85 -28.25
C GLN A 540 -19.51 8.62 -28.68
N LEU A 541 -19.18 7.74 -27.72
CA LEU A 541 -18.40 6.52 -27.95
C LEU A 541 -19.23 5.46 -28.71
N LEU A 542 -20.54 5.36 -28.45
CA LEU A 542 -21.48 4.54 -29.23
C LEU A 542 -21.58 5.01 -30.69
N VAL A 543 -21.85 6.30 -30.91
CA VAL A 543 -22.02 6.87 -32.26
C VAL A 543 -20.73 6.82 -33.07
N ALA A 544 -19.56 7.02 -32.43
CA ALA A 544 -18.25 6.89 -33.10
C ALA A 544 -17.95 5.48 -33.63
N ASN A 545 -18.59 4.43 -33.06
CA ASN A 545 -18.43 3.04 -33.47
C ASN A 545 -19.53 2.55 -34.44
N GLY A 546 -20.38 3.46 -34.97
CA GLY A 546 -21.29 3.16 -36.09
C GLY A 546 -22.62 2.48 -35.72
N LEU A 547 -22.86 2.14 -34.46
CA LEU A 547 -24.16 1.67 -33.98
C LEU A 547 -25.19 2.82 -34.00
N LYS A 548 -26.40 2.53 -34.49
CA LYS A 548 -27.51 3.49 -34.44
C LYS A 548 -28.05 3.57 -33.01
N ALA A 549 -27.80 4.67 -32.32
CA ALA A 549 -28.56 5.02 -31.13
C ALA A 549 -30.05 5.19 -31.51
N ASN A 550 -30.92 4.32 -30.98
CA ASN A 550 -32.36 4.40 -31.25
C ASN A 550 -32.93 5.69 -30.67
N ALA A 551 -33.43 6.57 -31.55
CA ALA A 551 -33.82 7.95 -31.21
C ALA A 551 -34.97 8.06 -30.19
N GLU A 552 -35.71 6.98 -29.96
CA GLU A 552 -36.85 6.94 -29.03
C GLU A 552 -36.42 6.93 -27.54
N LEU A 553 -35.18 6.56 -27.24
CA LEU A 553 -34.60 6.67 -25.88
C LEU A 553 -34.56 8.12 -25.35
N ALA A 554 -34.72 9.13 -26.22
CA ALA A 554 -34.79 10.54 -25.82
C ALA A 554 -36.01 10.89 -24.95
N ALA A 555 -37.05 10.04 -24.92
CA ALA A 555 -38.30 10.31 -24.19
C ALA A 555 -38.28 9.90 -22.70
N VAL A 556 -37.28 9.12 -22.26
CA VAL A 556 -37.28 8.44 -20.93
C VAL A 556 -36.33 9.13 -19.92
N ALA A 557 -35.90 10.36 -20.20
CA ALA A 557 -34.92 11.12 -19.40
C ALA A 557 -35.50 11.71 -18.08
N ASN A 558 -36.33 10.95 -17.37
CA ASN A 558 -36.81 11.21 -16.02
C ASN A 558 -37.30 9.90 -15.38
N PRO A 559 -36.42 9.08 -14.77
CA PRO A 559 -36.88 8.22 -13.68
C PRO A 559 -37.50 9.13 -12.61
N ALA A 560 -38.74 8.85 -12.19
CA ALA A 560 -39.32 9.56 -11.05
C ALA A 560 -38.41 9.36 -9.82
N PRO A 561 -38.22 10.39 -8.98
CA PRO A 561 -37.30 10.28 -7.84
C PRO A 561 -37.70 9.08 -6.97
N VAL A 562 -36.71 8.25 -6.63
CA VAL A 562 -36.89 7.10 -5.73
C VAL A 562 -37.68 7.59 -4.51
N PRO A 563 -38.86 7.02 -4.21
CA PRO A 563 -39.70 7.53 -3.14
C PRO A 563 -38.91 7.46 -1.84
N ALA A 564 -38.79 8.61 -1.16
CA ALA A 564 -38.08 8.71 0.11
C ALA A 564 -38.57 7.61 1.06
N PRO A 565 -37.68 7.01 1.88
CA PRO A 565 -38.05 5.90 2.76
C PRO A 565 -39.24 6.33 3.61
N GLY A 566 -40.38 5.67 3.39
CA GLY A 566 -41.65 6.07 3.97
C GLY A 566 -41.59 6.11 5.50
N PRO A 567 -42.37 6.96 6.16
CA PRO A 567 -42.47 6.94 7.62
C PRO A 567 -42.81 5.52 8.06
N SER A 568 -42.08 5.01 9.07
CA SER A 568 -42.17 3.61 9.50
C SER A 568 -43.62 3.17 9.66
N PRO A 569 -44.00 1.98 9.15
CA PRO A 569 -45.39 1.64 8.91
C PRO A 569 -46.23 1.77 10.19
N VAL A 570 -47.20 2.69 10.15
CA VAL A 570 -48.22 2.80 11.20
C VAL A 570 -48.93 1.46 11.31
N ALA A 571 -48.94 0.89 12.52
CA ALA A 571 -49.44 -0.44 12.76
C ALA A 571 -50.89 -0.60 12.25
N LEU A 572 -51.08 -1.54 11.32
CA LEU A 572 -52.41 -1.95 10.90
C LEU A 572 -53.18 -2.53 12.11
N PRO A 573 -54.51 -2.30 12.20
CA PRO A 573 -55.30 -2.80 13.32
C PRO A 573 -55.25 -4.33 13.38
N VAL A 574 -54.92 -4.85 14.56
CA VAL A 574 -54.76 -6.30 14.81
C VAL A 574 -56.07 -7.04 14.48
N PRO A 575 -56.05 -8.05 13.59
CA PRO A 575 -57.21 -8.92 13.36
C PRO A 575 -57.60 -9.64 14.65
N ALA A 576 -58.90 -9.72 14.94
CA ALA A 576 -59.38 -10.44 16.12
C ALA A 576 -58.91 -11.91 16.09
N PRO A 577 -58.43 -12.47 17.22
CA PRO A 577 -57.84 -13.80 17.24
C PRO A 577 -58.86 -14.89 16.89
N ALA A 578 -58.47 -15.79 15.97
CA ALA A 578 -59.26 -16.96 15.63
C ALA A 578 -59.42 -17.89 16.85
N PRO A 579 -60.55 -18.63 16.96
CA PRO A 579 -60.80 -19.51 18.10
C PRO A 579 -59.78 -20.65 18.18
N ILE A 580 -59.33 -20.93 19.40
CA ILE A 580 -58.29 -21.93 19.71
C ILE A 580 -58.83 -23.35 19.38
N PRO A 581 -58.12 -24.17 18.58
CA PRO A 581 -58.47 -25.57 18.36
C PRO A 581 -58.39 -26.40 19.64
N ALA A 582 -59.29 -27.37 19.82
CA ALA A 582 -59.27 -28.28 20.95
C ALA A 582 -57.98 -29.15 20.97
N PRO A 583 -57.42 -29.48 22.15
CA PRO A 583 -56.16 -30.20 22.25
C PRO A 583 -56.27 -31.64 21.74
N ILE A 584 -55.30 -32.05 20.91
CA ILE A 584 -55.17 -33.41 20.37
C ILE A 584 -54.62 -34.34 21.47
N PRO A 585 -55.14 -35.58 21.61
CA PRO A 585 -54.62 -36.53 22.61
C PRO A 585 -53.14 -36.88 22.39
N VAL A 586 -52.37 -36.88 23.49
CA VAL A 586 -50.94 -37.25 23.47
C VAL A 586 -50.80 -38.76 23.30
N LEU A 587 -50.05 -39.19 22.26
CA LEU A 587 -49.68 -40.60 22.07
C LEU A 587 -48.56 -41.02 23.04
N ALA A 588 -48.58 -42.29 23.44
CA ALA A 588 -47.62 -42.85 24.39
C ALA A 588 -46.18 -42.90 23.82
N PRO A 589 -45.14 -42.79 24.67
CA PRO A 589 -43.75 -42.73 24.21
C PRO A 589 -43.25 -44.04 23.59
N VAL A 590 -42.54 -43.93 22.46
CA VAL A 590 -41.88 -45.05 21.78
C VAL A 590 -40.56 -45.40 22.52
N PRO A 591 -40.19 -46.68 22.66
CA PRO A 591 -38.92 -47.07 23.29
C PRO A 591 -37.69 -46.53 22.54
N ALA A 592 -36.65 -46.15 23.29
CA ALA A 592 -35.40 -45.66 22.72
C ALA A 592 -34.65 -46.76 21.96
N LEU A 593 -34.07 -46.41 20.80
CA LEU A 593 -33.18 -47.28 20.03
C LEU A 593 -31.82 -47.43 20.72
N ALA A 594 -31.21 -48.61 20.58
CA ALA A 594 -29.89 -48.92 21.13
C ALA A 594 -28.77 -48.13 20.43
N PRO A 595 -27.65 -47.82 21.13
CA PRO A 595 -26.57 -47.02 20.57
C PRO A 595 -25.82 -47.74 19.44
N VAL A 596 -25.46 -46.97 18.40
CA VAL A 596 -24.66 -47.44 17.26
C VAL A 596 -23.20 -47.59 17.69
N PRO A 597 -22.50 -48.69 17.32
CA PRO A 597 -21.09 -48.87 17.65
C PRO A 597 -20.19 -47.91 16.86
N ALA A 598 -19.06 -47.52 17.47
CA ALA A 598 -18.09 -46.60 16.88
C ALA A 598 -17.36 -47.20 15.66
N PRO A 599 -16.92 -46.37 14.68
CA PRO A 599 -16.25 -46.85 13.48
C PRO A 599 -14.86 -47.44 13.77
N ILE A 600 -14.51 -48.48 13.03
CA ILE A 600 -13.19 -49.15 13.08
C ILE A 600 -12.17 -48.28 12.31
N PRO A 601 -10.96 -48.04 12.83
CA PRO A 601 -9.94 -47.26 12.14
C PRO A 601 -9.41 -47.98 10.89
N THR A 602 -9.29 -47.24 9.79
CA THR A 602 -8.70 -47.70 8.52
C THR A 602 -7.19 -47.97 8.67
N PRO A 603 -6.63 -49.03 8.06
CA PRO A 603 -5.21 -49.30 8.12
C PRO A 603 -4.39 -48.28 7.33
N THR A 604 -3.23 -47.89 7.87
CA THR A 604 -2.29 -46.95 7.25
C THR A 604 -1.69 -47.53 5.95
N PRO A 605 -1.57 -46.75 4.86
CA PRO A 605 -0.86 -47.20 3.66
C PRO A 605 0.62 -47.50 3.93
N ALA A 606 1.15 -48.53 3.27
CA ALA A 606 2.58 -48.83 3.30
C ALA A 606 3.40 -47.77 2.53
N PRO A 607 4.64 -47.47 2.93
CA PRO A 607 5.45 -46.46 2.28
C PRO A 607 5.89 -46.87 0.85
N VAL A 608 5.82 -45.93 -0.08
CA VAL A 608 6.30 -46.09 -1.47
C VAL A 608 7.84 -46.09 -1.48
N PRO A 609 8.51 -47.02 -2.19
CA PRO A 609 9.96 -47.06 -2.26
C PRO A 609 10.53 -45.88 -3.07
N ALA A 610 11.64 -45.31 -2.59
CA ALA A 610 12.34 -44.20 -3.24
C ALA A 610 13.15 -44.65 -4.48
N PRO A 611 13.45 -43.75 -5.44
CA PRO A 611 14.26 -44.07 -6.62
C PRO A 611 15.69 -44.49 -6.27
N ILE A 612 16.22 -45.47 -7.03
CA ILE A 612 17.58 -45.99 -6.85
C ILE A 612 18.60 -45.04 -7.49
N VAL A 613 19.62 -44.64 -6.71
CA VAL A 613 20.84 -43.98 -7.21
C VAL A 613 22.03 -44.93 -7.01
N PRO A 614 22.91 -45.14 -8.01
CA PRO A 614 24.07 -46.02 -7.86
C PRO A 614 25.13 -45.50 -6.86
N ALA A 615 25.68 -46.40 -6.05
CA ALA A 615 26.85 -46.17 -5.19
C ALA A 615 28.17 -46.23 -6.02
N SER A 616 29.39 -45.97 -5.55
CA SER A 616 30.05 -46.05 -4.21
C SER A 616 31.33 -45.16 -4.23
N PRO A 617 32.37 -45.28 -3.34
CA PRO A 617 32.50 -45.99 -2.05
C PRO A 617 33.19 -45.21 -0.88
N SER A 618 33.19 -45.81 0.32
CA SER A 618 34.22 -45.76 1.40
C SER A 618 34.86 -44.42 1.84
N SER A 619 34.99 -44.10 3.14
CA SER A 619 35.57 -44.98 4.18
C SER A 619 35.25 -44.54 5.63
N ASP A 620 35.25 -45.52 6.55
CA ASP A 620 35.94 -45.59 7.88
C ASP A 620 36.22 -44.31 8.71
N SER A 621 36.14 -44.30 10.06
CA SER A 621 35.68 -45.31 11.04
C SER A 621 35.63 -44.76 12.49
N ALA A 622 34.93 -45.48 13.39
CA ALA A 622 35.22 -45.58 14.84
C ALA A 622 34.91 -44.35 15.77
N PRO A 623 34.98 -44.44 17.13
CA PRO A 623 33.73 -44.27 17.90
C PRO A 623 33.79 -43.60 19.31
N ALA A 624 32.60 -43.49 19.92
CA ALA A 624 32.27 -43.73 21.34
C ALA A 624 32.51 -42.69 22.47
N SER A 625 31.44 -42.58 23.29
CA SER A 625 31.39 -42.34 24.75
C SER A 625 31.50 -40.90 25.30
N GLY A 626 30.81 -40.68 26.44
CA GLY A 626 30.76 -39.39 27.16
C GLY A 626 29.36 -39.11 27.73
N ALA A 627 29.03 -39.65 28.90
CA ALA A 627 27.68 -39.55 29.49
C ALA A 627 27.67 -38.94 30.90
N THR A 628 26.68 -38.09 31.19
CA THR A 628 26.25 -37.71 32.55
C THR A 628 24.77 -37.31 32.56
N LYS A 629 24.09 -37.47 33.70
CA LYS A 629 22.66 -37.12 33.93
C LYS A 629 22.51 -36.08 35.09
N PRO A 630 21.43 -36.01 35.92
CA PRO A 630 20.46 -34.90 35.80
C PRO A 630 20.07 -34.20 37.13
N CYS A 631 19.23 -33.15 37.06
CA CYS A 631 18.22 -32.68 38.03
C CYS A 631 17.35 -31.63 37.30
N ILE A 632 16.02 -31.44 37.44
CA ILE A 632 14.94 -31.82 38.39
C ILE A 632 14.89 -31.02 39.71
N VAL A 633 13.74 -30.34 39.89
CA VAL A 633 12.98 -29.84 41.09
C VAL A 633 12.32 -28.49 40.69
N VAL A 634 11.00 -28.29 40.50
CA VAL A 634 9.76 -28.56 41.33
C VAL A 634 9.68 -27.60 42.55
N THR A 635 8.56 -27.04 43.06
CA THR A 635 7.10 -27.13 42.77
C THR A 635 6.56 -25.78 42.22
N PHE A 636 5.57 -24.97 42.68
CA PHE A 636 4.45 -24.87 43.69
C PHE A 636 3.49 -23.76 43.16
N ALA A 637 2.22 -23.53 43.55
CA ALA A 637 1.14 -24.28 44.23
C ALA A 637 -0.23 -23.60 43.96
N ILE A 638 -1.36 -24.20 44.39
CA ILE A 638 -2.75 -23.71 44.22
C ILE A 638 -3.26 -23.00 45.49
N ALA A 639 -4.12 -21.98 45.34
CA ALA A 639 -5.06 -21.54 46.38
C ALA A 639 -6.38 -21.03 45.76
N PHE A 640 -7.52 -21.31 46.40
CA PHE A 640 -8.87 -21.00 45.90
C PHE A 640 -9.85 -20.82 47.08
N ILE A 641 -10.46 -19.64 47.24
CA ILE A 641 -11.47 -19.31 48.28
C ILE A 641 -12.48 -18.35 47.59
N ILE A 642 -13.67 -18.81 47.19
CA ILE A 642 -14.93 -18.84 47.96
C ILE A 642 -15.41 -17.44 48.39
N GLY A 643 -16.64 -17.08 48.00
CA GLY A 643 -17.35 -15.90 48.49
C GLY A 643 -18.75 -16.26 49.04
N ALA A 644 -19.31 -15.40 49.88
CA ALA A 644 -20.66 -15.57 50.44
C ALA A 644 -21.33 -14.22 50.79
N PHE A 645 -22.66 -14.23 50.82
CA PHE A 645 -23.60 -13.13 51.06
C PHE A 645 -23.46 -12.41 52.42
N ALA A 646 -23.87 -11.13 52.46
CA ALA A 646 -24.73 -10.57 53.52
C ALA A 646 -25.45 -9.28 53.05
N PHE A 647 -26.47 -8.83 53.80
CA PHE A 647 -27.40 -7.72 53.48
C PHE A 647 -27.49 -6.73 54.66
N GLY A 648 -27.92 -5.48 54.41
CA GLY A 648 -28.29 -4.48 55.43
C GLY A 648 -27.15 -3.53 55.85
N VAL A 649 -27.39 -2.25 56.16
CA VAL A 649 -28.66 -1.55 56.46
C VAL A 649 -28.87 -0.37 55.51
#